data_AF-A0A8C3ILJ3-F1
#
_entry.id   AF-A0A8C3ILJ3-F1
#
_cell.length_a   1.000
_cell.length_b   1.000
_cell.length_c   1.000
_cell.angle_alpha   90.00
_cell.angle_beta   90.00
_cell.angle_gamma   90.00
#
_symmetry.space_group_name_H-M   'P 1'
#
loop_
_entity.id
_entity.type
_entity.pdbx_description
1 polymer ?
#
loop_
_entity_poly.entity_id
_entity_poly.type
_entity_poly.pdbx_seq_one_letter_code
_entity_poly.pdbx_strand_id
1 'polypeptide(L)'
;MAGLINNLLILLLVFQNTCLGFKNPLSVFKRYKDTTRSLSSECLGNNRPVISLGLTDFALDIRMPGVTPKQSDTYLCMSLRLPVDEEAYVVDFRPQASMDTVHHMLLFGCNVPSSTENYWDCDEGICTDKSNILYAWARNAPPTRLPKGVGFKVGGETGSKYFVLQVHYGDVSAFRDKHKDCSGVTLHLTHQRQPLIAGMYLMMSVNTVIPPGEKVVDADIACHYQKYPMHLFAYRVHTHRLGKVVSGYRVRNGQWTLIGRQSPQLPQAFYPVEHPVDISFGDTLAARCVFTGEGRTTETHIGGTASDEMCNFYIMYYMEAKHAVSYMTCTQNINPDMFRNIPQEANIPIPVKSDMIMMTHGHHHEETKKTDDSSSLKQPKREEEEVLDQGDFYSLISKLLGEREDVVHVHKYNPTEKAESDLVAEIANVVQKKDLGWFDAREVTNHNERANTSLARNRIHKFHRLESTLRPPENRHFSLQHDEGSWEKEHTGDFHIEEAVDWPGVNLKLGQVSGLALDPKNNLVIFHRGDHVWDRNSFDSSFVYQQRGLGPIEQNTILVIDPSNAEVLDSTGKNLFYLPHGLSIDKDGNYWVTDVALHQVFKLGVHDKEPLLILGRSLQPGSDKNHFCQPTDVAVDPVTGNIYVSDGYCNSRIVVFSPNGMFIMQWGEETSVGKAKPGQFRIPHSLTLVPEFGQLCVADRENGRIQCFRSETGEFTREIKHKLFGRELFAVSYIPGGLLFAVNGMPYPGDIEPVQGFMMNFSTGEIMDTFIPVRKNFEMPHDVVASEDKTVYVGDVHAKTVWKFTSTETDADHKLESSSGRILGRLQGKGSGGLNLGNFFASHKSYSRKGFDRLSTEGSDQEKDEDDGTDSEEEYSAPPPPPVSSSS
;
A
#
# COMPACT_ATOMS: atom_id res chain seq x y z
N MET A 1 3.44 44.18 58.25
CA MET A 1 4.82 43.63 58.26
C MET A 1 4.96 42.75 59.49
N ALA A 2 5.67 41.61 59.39
CA ALA A 2 6.03 40.67 60.46
C ALA A 2 4.88 40.06 61.31
N GLY A 3 4.87 38.78 61.67
CA GLY A 3 5.64 37.61 61.18
C GLY A 3 4.68 36.40 61.12
N LEU A 4 4.83 35.44 60.19
CA LEU A 4 5.95 34.52 59.95
C LEU A 4 6.25 33.57 61.12
N ILE A 5 6.43 32.29 60.77
CA ILE A 5 6.75 31.14 61.64
C ILE A 5 5.56 30.63 62.49
N ASN A 6 4.84 29.62 61.98
CA ASN A 6 4.57 28.36 62.73
C ASN A 6 3.84 27.27 61.91
N ASN A 7 2.95 27.61 60.97
CA ASN A 7 2.10 26.62 60.28
C ASN A 7 2.80 25.79 59.18
N LEU A 8 4.13 25.65 59.22
CA LEU A 8 4.92 24.82 58.28
C LEU A 8 5.60 23.61 58.97
N LEU A 9 5.29 23.33 60.24
CA LEU A 9 6.00 22.32 61.04
C LEU A 9 5.18 21.07 61.42
N ILE A 10 3.92 20.98 60.99
CA ILE A 10 3.00 19.87 61.36
C ILE A 10 2.88 18.79 60.26
N LEU A 11 3.41 19.03 59.05
CA LEU A 11 3.43 18.06 57.95
C LEU A 11 4.74 17.25 57.83
N LEU A 12 5.57 17.23 58.88
CA LEU A 12 6.94 16.68 58.85
C LEU A 12 7.21 15.51 59.84
N LEU A 13 6.18 14.99 60.51
CA LEU A 13 6.30 13.92 61.51
C LEU A 13 5.49 12.64 61.23
N VAL A 14 5.00 12.47 60.00
CA VAL A 14 4.49 11.18 59.50
C VAL A 14 5.03 10.91 58.09
N PHE A 15 6.28 10.43 58.02
CA PHE A 15 6.83 9.57 56.94
C PHE A 15 8.34 9.28 57.14
N GLN A 16 8.75 8.84 58.34
CA GLN A 16 10.10 8.29 58.53
C GLN A 16 10.13 6.79 58.21
N ASN A 17 10.27 6.44 56.92
CA ASN A 17 10.78 5.11 56.55
C ASN A 17 11.27 5.00 55.08
N THR A 18 12.44 5.57 54.77
CA THR A 18 13.44 5.03 53.82
C THR A 18 14.66 5.97 53.77
N CYS A 19 15.80 5.55 54.32
CA CYS A 19 17.06 6.30 54.14
C CYS A 19 17.73 5.92 52.81
N LEU A 20 18.35 6.91 52.16
CA LEU A 20 19.12 6.71 50.94
C LEU A 20 20.39 5.88 51.20
N GLY A 21 20.56 4.80 50.44
CA GLY A 21 21.84 4.08 50.34
C GLY A 21 22.57 4.45 49.05
N PHE A 22 23.52 5.39 49.13
CA PHE A 22 24.44 5.69 48.01
C PHE A 22 25.15 4.40 47.54
N LYS A 23 25.13 4.13 46.23
CA LYS A 23 25.92 3.05 45.62
C LYS A 23 26.74 3.57 44.44
N ASN A 24 27.98 3.09 44.39
CA ASN A 24 29.03 3.49 43.45
C ASN A 24 28.65 3.11 42.00
N PRO A 25 28.98 3.90 40.96
CA PRO A 25 28.51 3.68 39.57
C PRO A 25 29.23 2.53 38.83
N LEU A 26 29.73 1.53 39.56
CA LEU A 26 30.52 0.40 39.03
C LEU A 26 29.82 -0.96 39.15
N SER A 27 28.58 -1.03 39.67
CA SER A 27 27.86 -2.30 39.88
C SER A 27 26.84 -2.67 38.79
N VAL A 28 26.59 -1.82 37.79
CA VAL A 28 25.59 -2.08 36.73
C VAL A 28 26.08 -3.11 35.71
N PHE A 29 27.38 -3.12 35.40
CA PHE A 29 28.02 -3.94 34.36
C PHE A 29 28.15 -5.45 34.65
N LYS A 30 27.36 -6.03 35.57
CA LYS A 30 27.49 -7.45 35.98
C LYS A 30 26.21 -8.28 36.03
N ARG A 31 25.13 -7.83 35.37
CA ARG A 31 23.96 -8.67 35.00
C ARG A 31 23.49 -8.41 33.57
N TYR A 32 24.41 -8.55 32.61
CA TYR A 32 24.05 -8.88 31.25
C TYR A 32 24.96 -10.01 30.75
N LYS A 33 24.47 -11.24 30.90
CA LYS A 33 25.08 -12.44 30.35
C LYS A 33 23.96 -13.42 29.99
N ASP A 34 24.21 -14.23 28.97
CA ASP A 34 23.36 -15.34 28.54
C ASP A 34 22.02 -14.94 27.88
N THR A 35 22.13 -14.16 26.79
CA THR A 35 21.23 -14.32 25.62
C THR A 35 21.86 -13.86 24.29
N THR A 36 22.98 -13.12 24.31
CA THR A 36 23.78 -12.85 23.11
C THR A 36 24.50 -14.13 22.65
N ARG A 37 24.00 -14.77 21.58
CA ARG A 37 24.64 -15.88 20.86
C ARG A 37 26.07 -15.46 20.46
N SER A 38 27.10 -16.19 20.87
CA SER A 38 28.48 -15.79 20.59
C SER A 38 28.87 -16.09 19.14
N LEU A 39 29.00 -15.06 18.30
CA LEU A 39 29.63 -15.20 16.98
C LEU A 39 31.14 -15.40 17.15
N SER A 40 31.56 -16.67 17.26
CA SER A 40 32.95 -17.07 17.03
C SER A 40 33.16 -17.30 15.53
N SER A 41 33.28 -16.23 14.74
CA SER A 41 33.79 -16.34 13.38
C SER A 41 35.32 -16.36 13.43
N GLU A 42 35.95 -17.25 12.66
CA GLU A 42 37.41 -17.43 12.66
C GLU A 42 38.17 -16.20 12.14
N CYS A 43 37.47 -15.27 11.47
CA CYS A 43 38.04 -14.04 10.89
C CYS A 43 38.05 -12.82 11.81
N LEU A 44 37.13 -12.69 12.78
CA LEU A 44 37.10 -11.52 13.68
C LEU A 44 38.18 -11.61 14.78
N GLY A 45 38.78 -12.79 14.96
CA GLY A 45 39.76 -13.05 16.00
C GLY A 45 39.16 -12.80 17.39
N ASN A 46 39.93 -12.16 18.28
CA ASN A 46 39.44 -11.77 19.61
C ASN A 46 38.64 -10.45 19.61
N ASN A 47 38.44 -9.79 18.47
CA ASN A 47 37.67 -8.55 18.42
C ASN A 47 36.18 -8.84 18.54
N ARG A 48 35.50 -8.04 19.37
CA ARG A 48 34.04 -8.04 19.46
C ARG A 48 33.49 -7.28 18.25
N PRO A 49 32.30 -7.63 17.72
CA PRO A 49 31.68 -6.91 16.61
C PRO A 49 31.30 -5.46 16.95
N VAL A 50 31.38 -5.06 18.23
CA VAL A 50 31.18 -3.67 18.69
C VAL A 50 32.50 -3.13 19.24
N ILE A 51 32.99 -2.05 18.66
CA ILE A 51 34.22 -1.34 19.06
C ILE A 51 33.82 0.05 19.55
N SER A 52 34.04 0.35 20.83
CA SER A 52 33.78 1.68 21.39
C SER A 52 34.76 2.71 20.80
N LEU A 53 34.24 3.81 20.23
CA LEU A 53 35.03 4.93 19.70
C LEU A 53 35.01 6.15 20.64
N GLY A 54 34.04 6.20 21.56
CA GLY A 54 33.92 7.25 22.59
C GLY A 54 32.84 6.90 23.61
N LEU A 55 32.35 7.92 24.33
CA LEU A 55 31.22 7.76 25.27
C LEU A 55 29.86 7.64 24.57
N THR A 56 29.74 8.20 23.37
CA THR A 56 28.50 8.25 22.55
C THR A 56 28.58 7.44 21.27
N ASP A 57 29.78 6.96 20.91
CA ASP A 57 30.13 6.53 19.57
C ASP A 57 30.73 5.12 19.57
N PHE A 58 30.32 4.29 18.61
CA PHE A 58 30.82 2.94 18.43
C PHE A 58 30.86 2.56 16.95
N ALA A 59 31.83 1.72 16.59
CA ALA A 59 31.82 1.01 15.33
C ALA A 59 31.13 -0.36 15.49
N LEU A 60 30.42 -0.79 14.45
CA LEU A 60 29.76 -2.09 14.34
C LEU A 60 30.29 -2.81 13.10
N ASP A 61 31.02 -3.91 13.29
CA ASP A 61 31.56 -4.73 12.21
C ASP A 61 30.55 -5.78 11.76
N ILE A 62 30.04 -5.63 10.54
CA ILE A 62 29.09 -6.55 9.90
C ILE A 62 29.87 -7.33 8.84
N ARG A 63 30.17 -8.59 9.09
CA ARG A 63 31.04 -9.43 8.25
C ARG A 63 30.43 -10.82 8.03
N MET A 64 30.64 -11.39 6.85
CA MET A 64 30.30 -12.80 6.58
C MET A 64 31.02 -13.75 7.56
N PRO A 65 30.37 -14.82 8.04
CA PRO A 65 30.87 -15.63 9.16
C PRO A 65 31.92 -16.71 8.78
N GLY A 66 32.74 -16.45 7.76
CA GLY A 66 33.74 -17.42 7.27
C GLY A 66 33.17 -18.37 6.23
N VAL A 67 32.63 -17.79 5.15
CA VAL A 67 31.93 -18.51 4.07
C VAL A 67 32.89 -18.96 2.97
N THR A 68 32.55 -20.04 2.28
CA THR A 68 33.25 -20.50 1.08
C THR A 68 32.22 -20.76 -0.02
N PRO A 69 31.93 -19.75 -0.87
CA PRO A 69 31.07 -19.89 -2.05
C PRO A 69 31.51 -21.04 -2.96
N LYS A 70 30.54 -21.78 -3.51
CA LYS A 70 30.79 -22.99 -4.31
C LYS A 70 30.53 -22.82 -5.81
N GLN A 71 29.80 -21.77 -6.19
CA GLN A 71 29.39 -21.47 -7.56
C GLN A 71 29.62 -19.98 -7.83
N SER A 72 29.93 -19.61 -9.07
CA SER A 72 29.88 -18.20 -9.47
C SER A 72 28.46 -17.66 -9.38
N ASP A 73 28.33 -16.35 -9.20
CA ASP A 73 27.07 -15.63 -8.96
C ASP A 73 26.32 -16.07 -7.68
N THR A 74 27.03 -16.52 -6.63
CA THR A 74 26.38 -16.82 -5.33
C THR A 74 26.07 -15.52 -4.58
N TYR A 75 24.82 -15.34 -4.14
CA TYR A 75 24.40 -14.26 -3.26
C TYR A 75 24.20 -14.78 -1.83
N LEU A 76 25.10 -14.42 -0.92
CA LEU A 76 24.96 -14.80 0.50
C LEU A 76 24.45 -13.63 1.33
N CYS A 77 23.51 -13.91 2.23
CA CYS A 77 22.90 -12.97 3.15
C CYS A 77 23.24 -13.35 4.60
N MET A 78 23.49 -12.36 5.46
CA MET A 78 23.64 -12.55 6.91
C MET A 78 23.03 -11.38 7.68
N SER A 79 22.62 -11.60 8.93
CA SER A 79 22.02 -10.55 9.76
C SER A 79 22.78 -10.28 11.06
N LEU A 80 22.68 -9.04 11.55
CA LEU A 80 23.19 -8.62 12.85
C LEU A 80 22.17 -7.68 13.51
N ARG A 81 21.73 -8.00 14.73
CA ARG A 81 20.89 -7.10 15.53
C ARG A 81 21.72 -5.89 15.99
N LEU A 82 21.11 -4.72 15.99
CA LEU A 82 21.66 -3.51 16.60
C LEU A 82 21.99 -3.79 18.09
N PRO A 83 23.19 -3.43 18.61
CA PRO A 83 23.61 -3.77 19.96
C PRO A 83 22.95 -2.91 21.06
N VAL A 84 22.10 -1.96 20.66
CA VAL A 84 21.36 -1.03 21.51
C VAL A 84 19.91 -1.02 21.05
N ASP A 85 18.95 -0.94 21.98
CA ASP A 85 17.53 -0.84 21.64
C ASP A 85 17.06 0.62 21.46
N GLU A 86 17.77 1.58 22.07
CA GLU A 86 17.59 3.03 21.93
C GLU A 86 17.89 3.54 20.51
N GLU A 87 17.65 4.83 20.25
CA GLU A 87 18.00 5.45 18.98
C GLU A 87 19.52 5.59 18.80
N ALA A 88 19.98 5.30 17.59
CA ALA A 88 21.34 5.55 17.13
C ALA A 88 21.32 6.06 15.68
N TYR A 89 22.42 6.69 15.26
CA TYR A 89 22.56 7.35 13.98
C TYR A 89 23.79 6.80 13.25
N VAL A 90 23.60 6.16 12.09
CA VAL A 90 24.70 5.67 11.24
C VAL A 90 25.27 6.84 10.45
N VAL A 91 26.56 7.16 10.64
CA VAL A 91 27.20 8.39 10.15
C VAL A 91 28.41 8.15 9.22
N ASP A 92 28.94 6.93 9.15
CA ASP A 92 29.99 6.53 8.19
C ASP A 92 29.86 5.04 7.82
N PHE A 93 30.28 4.69 6.60
CA PHE A 93 30.25 3.33 6.05
C PHE A 93 31.63 2.98 5.47
N ARG A 94 32.25 1.91 5.97
CA ARG A 94 33.59 1.48 5.52
C ARG A 94 33.51 0.09 4.92
N PRO A 95 33.54 -0.06 3.58
CA PRO A 95 33.50 -1.36 2.93
C PRO A 95 34.82 -2.11 3.18
N GLN A 96 34.71 -3.40 3.45
CA GLN A 96 35.83 -4.29 3.73
C GLN A 96 35.59 -5.60 2.95
N ALA A 97 35.76 -5.50 1.63
CA ALA A 97 35.55 -6.58 0.68
C ALA A 97 36.88 -7.21 0.22
N SER A 98 36.89 -8.54 0.09
CA SER A 98 37.92 -9.29 -0.63
C SER A 98 37.79 -8.98 -2.11
N MET A 99 38.62 -8.04 -2.58
CA MET A 99 38.50 -7.44 -3.91
C MET A 99 38.43 -8.48 -5.03
N ASP A 100 39.17 -9.59 -4.93
CA ASP A 100 39.27 -10.58 -6.01
C ASP A 100 37.95 -11.30 -6.29
N THR A 101 37.14 -11.60 -5.26
CA THR A 101 35.94 -12.44 -5.34
C THR A 101 34.62 -11.68 -5.22
N VAL A 102 34.58 -10.61 -4.42
CA VAL A 102 33.34 -9.87 -4.16
C VAL A 102 33.06 -8.88 -5.29
N HIS A 103 31.89 -9.03 -5.91
CA HIS A 103 31.44 -8.20 -7.02
C HIS A 103 30.71 -6.94 -6.52
N HIS A 104 29.78 -7.11 -5.57
CA HIS A 104 29.11 -6.03 -4.87
C HIS A 104 28.62 -6.46 -3.47
N MET A 105 28.28 -5.48 -2.63
CA MET A 105 27.68 -5.67 -1.31
C MET A 105 26.55 -4.67 -1.10
N LEU A 106 25.39 -5.12 -0.63
CA LEU A 106 24.27 -4.27 -0.24
C LEU A 106 24.00 -4.43 1.26
N LEU A 107 23.68 -3.33 1.93
CA LEU A 107 23.31 -3.33 3.35
C LEU A 107 21.91 -2.76 3.53
N PHE A 108 21.06 -3.50 4.21
CA PHE A 108 19.67 -3.16 4.48
C PHE A 108 19.42 -3.01 5.98
N GLY A 109 18.50 -2.12 6.36
CA GLY A 109 17.88 -2.05 7.67
C GLY A 109 16.46 -2.61 7.61
N CYS A 110 16.14 -3.55 8.50
CA CYS A 110 14.79 -4.10 8.68
C CYS A 110 14.59 -4.58 10.13
N ASN A 111 13.45 -5.19 10.43
CA ASN A 111 13.10 -5.65 11.77
C ASN A 111 13.06 -7.17 11.91
N VAL A 112 12.81 -7.91 10.82
CA VAL A 112 12.71 -9.38 10.80
C VAL A 112 13.41 -9.93 9.54
N PRO A 113 14.73 -10.25 9.64
CA PRO A 113 15.48 -10.90 8.56
C PRO A 113 14.83 -12.20 8.08
N SER A 114 15.04 -12.58 6.81
CA SER A 114 14.40 -13.77 6.22
C SER A 114 14.81 -15.09 6.86
N SER A 115 16.01 -15.16 7.47
CA SER A 115 16.49 -16.36 8.18
C SER A 115 17.12 -16.02 9.53
N THR A 116 17.17 -17.02 10.42
CA THR A 116 17.83 -16.97 11.74
C THR A 116 19.12 -17.81 11.79
N GLU A 117 19.57 -18.31 10.63
CA GLU A 117 20.87 -18.94 10.45
C GLU A 117 22.02 -17.91 10.46
N ASN A 118 23.26 -18.39 10.57
CA ASN A 118 24.44 -17.51 10.63
C ASN A 118 24.67 -16.75 9.31
N TYR A 119 24.33 -17.39 8.20
CA TYR A 119 24.19 -16.84 6.85
C TYR A 119 23.25 -17.77 6.07
N TRP A 120 22.64 -17.28 4.99
CA TRP A 120 21.74 -18.04 4.12
C TRP A 120 21.87 -17.57 2.66
N ASP A 121 21.17 -18.20 1.72
CA ASP A 121 21.14 -17.76 0.32
C ASP A 121 20.12 -16.63 0.15
N CYS A 122 20.49 -15.51 -0.46
CA CYS A 122 19.60 -14.35 -0.59
C CYS A 122 18.36 -14.61 -1.46
N ASP A 123 18.36 -15.65 -2.30
CA ASP A 123 17.18 -16.04 -3.09
C ASP A 123 16.03 -16.56 -2.20
N GLU A 124 16.31 -16.97 -0.95
CA GLU A 124 15.30 -17.24 0.08
C GLU A 124 14.67 -15.94 0.66
N GLY A 125 15.22 -14.79 0.30
CA GLY A 125 14.79 -13.45 0.72
C GLY A 125 15.82 -12.73 1.61
N ILE A 126 15.65 -11.42 1.75
CA ILE A 126 16.53 -10.54 2.53
C ILE A 126 15.94 -10.26 3.92
N CYS A 127 14.70 -9.76 3.95
CA CYS A 127 13.88 -9.59 5.14
C CYS A 127 12.45 -10.04 4.84
N THR A 128 11.72 -10.48 5.88
CA THR A 128 10.28 -10.76 5.78
C THR A 128 9.45 -9.48 5.87
N ASP A 129 9.96 -8.46 6.56
CA ASP A 129 9.47 -7.09 6.51
C ASP A 129 10.22 -6.27 5.43
N LYS A 130 9.91 -4.98 5.34
CA LYS A 130 10.42 -4.09 4.28
C LYS A 130 11.93 -3.85 4.44
N SER A 131 12.74 -4.35 3.52
CA SER A 131 14.19 -4.10 3.48
C SER A 131 14.51 -2.68 3.02
N ASN A 132 14.97 -1.83 3.93
CA ASN A 132 15.35 -0.45 3.62
C ASN A 132 16.84 -0.43 3.28
N ILE A 133 17.21 -0.26 2.01
CA ILE A 133 18.63 -0.15 1.63
C ILE A 133 19.26 1.10 2.28
N LEU A 134 20.40 0.92 2.94
CA LEU A 134 21.14 1.98 3.63
C LEU A 134 22.47 2.28 2.93
N TYR A 135 23.08 1.27 2.32
CA TYR A 135 24.38 1.36 1.66
C TYR A 135 24.50 0.35 0.52
N ALA A 136 25.25 0.73 -0.51
CA ALA A 136 25.65 -0.16 -1.60
C ALA A 136 27.12 0.11 -1.95
N TRP A 137 27.90 -0.95 -2.04
CA TRP A 137 29.27 -0.94 -2.56
C TRP A 137 29.33 -1.85 -3.78
N ALA A 138 30.07 -1.46 -4.81
CA ALA A 138 30.38 -2.31 -5.95
C ALA A 138 31.86 -2.16 -6.33
N ARG A 139 32.46 -3.23 -6.85
CA ARG A 139 33.85 -3.23 -7.32
C ARG A 139 34.04 -2.12 -8.36
N ASN A 140 35.11 -1.34 -8.19
CA ASN A 140 35.47 -0.19 -9.04
C ASN A 140 34.50 1.02 -9.03
N ALA A 141 33.48 1.05 -8.16
CA ALA A 141 32.60 2.21 -8.01
C ALA A 141 33.16 3.27 -7.04
N PRO A 142 32.81 4.57 -7.19
CA PRO A 142 33.15 5.59 -6.21
C PRO A 142 32.54 5.29 -4.82
N PRO A 143 33.27 5.52 -3.71
CA PRO A 143 32.75 5.25 -2.37
C PRO A 143 31.78 6.35 -1.92
N THR A 144 30.51 5.99 -1.75
CA THR A 144 29.48 6.87 -1.18
C THR A 144 29.85 7.29 0.25
N ARG A 145 29.86 8.61 0.51
CA ARG A 145 30.04 9.18 1.86
C ARG A 145 28.82 10.00 2.23
N LEU A 146 28.43 9.97 3.50
CA LEU A 146 27.39 10.84 4.02
C LEU A 146 27.90 12.28 4.15
N PRO A 147 27.09 13.31 3.86
CA PRO A 147 27.44 14.70 4.17
C PRO A 147 27.62 14.93 5.68
N LYS A 148 28.44 15.92 6.05
CA LYS A 148 28.72 16.19 7.47
C LYS A 148 27.44 16.59 8.23
N GLY A 149 27.12 15.87 9.30
CA GLY A 149 25.91 16.09 10.11
C GLY A 149 24.65 15.42 9.56
N VAL A 150 24.79 14.54 8.56
CA VAL A 150 23.75 13.64 8.06
C VAL A 150 23.98 12.24 8.66
N GLY A 151 22.92 11.57 9.11
CA GLY A 151 22.99 10.15 9.49
C GLY A 151 21.66 9.42 9.33
N PHE A 152 21.71 8.10 9.06
CA PHE A 152 20.50 7.26 9.03
C PHE A 152 20.06 6.93 10.46
N LYS A 153 18.80 7.21 10.79
CA LYS A 153 18.19 6.86 12.08
C LYS A 153 17.90 5.36 12.15
N VAL A 154 18.44 4.66 13.15
CA VAL A 154 18.23 3.23 13.44
C VAL A 154 17.91 3.02 14.92
N GLY A 155 17.34 1.86 15.28
CA GLY A 155 16.89 1.60 16.65
C GLY A 155 15.74 2.50 17.11
N GLY A 156 15.57 2.64 18.44
CA GLY A 156 14.42 3.33 19.04
C GLY A 156 13.10 2.61 18.77
N GLU A 157 12.00 3.35 18.70
CA GLU A 157 10.67 2.77 18.45
C GLU A 157 10.41 2.52 16.95
N THR A 158 10.95 3.36 16.06
CA THR A 158 10.59 3.38 14.63
C THR A 158 11.74 3.03 13.66
N GLY A 159 12.96 2.85 14.16
CA GLY A 159 14.15 2.58 13.35
C GLY A 159 14.51 1.09 13.32
N SER A 160 15.13 0.65 12.23
CA SER A 160 15.49 -0.75 11.99
C SER A 160 16.26 -1.37 13.16
N LYS A 161 15.83 -2.56 13.59
CA LYS A 161 16.44 -3.33 14.69
C LYS A 161 17.54 -4.29 14.23
N TYR A 162 17.53 -4.67 12.95
CA TYR A 162 18.53 -5.53 12.33
C TYR A 162 19.14 -4.85 11.11
N PHE A 163 20.43 -5.09 10.92
CA PHE A 163 21.09 -4.95 9.64
C PHE A 163 21.12 -6.31 8.93
N VAL A 164 20.87 -6.32 7.63
CA VAL A 164 21.09 -7.49 6.76
C VAL A 164 22.13 -7.10 5.71
N LEU A 165 23.23 -7.85 5.66
CA LEU A 165 24.30 -7.71 4.69
C LEU A 165 24.13 -8.78 3.62
N GLN A 166 23.99 -8.34 2.37
CA GLN A 166 24.08 -9.17 1.17
C GLN A 166 25.48 -8.99 0.55
N VAL A 167 26.14 -10.10 0.22
CA VAL A 167 27.42 -10.13 -0.52
C VAL A 167 27.26 -10.99 -1.76
N HIS A 168 27.55 -10.43 -2.93
CA HIS A 168 27.53 -11.13 -4.21
C HIS A 168 28.96 -11.55 -4.60
N TYR A 169 29.18 -12.86 -4.74
CA TYR A 169 30.45 -13.46 -5.14
C TYR A 169 30.41 -13.83 -6.62
N GLY A 170 31.13 -13.06 -7.44
CA GLY A 170 31.15 -13.24 -8.90
C GLY A 170 32.08 -14.38 -9.32
N ASP A 171 33.39 -14.13 -9.37
CA ASP A 171 34.36 -15.20 -9.60
C ASP A 171 34.71 -15.93 -8.30
N VAL A 172 34.50 -17.25 -8.29
CA VAL A 172 34.87 -18.14 -7.19
C VAL A 172 36.17 -18.92 -7.45
N SER A 173 36.90 -18.61 -8.52
CA SER A 173 38.18 -19.26 -8.86
C SER A 173 39.23 -19.16 -7.75
N ALA A 174 39.20 -18.09 -6.95
CA ALA A 174 40.08 -17.94 -5.79
C ALA A 174 39.77 -18.93 -4.65
N PHE A 175 38.52 -19.38 -4.49
CA PHE A 175 38.11 -20.33 -3.44
C PHE A 175 38.51 -21.79 -3.72
N ARG A 176 39.35 -22.05 -4.75
CA ARG A 176 39.86 -23.40 -5.09
C ARG A 176 40.69 -24.04 -3.98
N ASP A 177 41.33 -23.23 -3.14
CA ASP A 177 42.06 -23.64 -1.93
C ASP A 177 41.12 -23.89 -0.72
N LYS A 178 39.84 -23.55 -0.84
CA LYS A 178 38.81 -23.55 0.21
C LYS A 178 39.10 -22.60 1.37
N HIS A 179 39.75 -21.45 1.10
CA HIS A 179 39.79 -20.37 2.08
C HIS A 179 38.38 -19.86 2.43
N LYS A 180 38.29 -19.12 3.54
CA LYS A 180 37.06 -18.52 4.03
C LYS A 180 37.07 -17.02 3.78
N ASP A 181 36.04 -16.52 3.12
CA ASP A 181 35.79 -15.09 3.03
C ASP A 181 34.96 -14.60 4.22
N CYS A 182 35.24 -13.36 4.62
CA CYS A 182 34.57 -12.66 5.69
C CYS A 182 34.27 -11.21 5.30
N SER A 183 33.99 -10.95 4.03
CA SER A 183 33.71 -9.62 3.51
C SER A 183 32.49 -8.97 4.16
N GLY A 184 32.45 -7.63 4.15
CA GLY A 184 31.32 -6.88 4.68
C GLY A 184 31.62 -5.39 4.87
N VAL A 185 31.00 -4.78 5.88
CA VAL A 185 31.01 -3.33 6.11
C VAL A 185 31.15 -3.02 7.61
N THR A 186 32.07 -2.13 7.97
CA THR A 186 32.06 -1.47 9.29
C THR A 186 31.16 -0.23 9.23
N LEU A 187 30.23 -0.12 10.17
CA LEU A 187 29.43 1.09 10.39
C LEU A 187 30.06 1.94 11.51
N HIS A 188 30.02 3.27 11.39
CA HIS A 188 30.17 4.18 12.54
C HIS A 188 28.76 4.62 12.97
N LEU A 189 28.41 4.32 14.23
CA LEU A 189 27.18 4.78 14.87
C LEU A 189 27.46 5.75 16.02
N THR A 190 26.57 6.70 16.23
CA THR A 190 26.56 7.58 17.40
C THR A 190 25.17 7.70 17.99
N HIS A 191 25.09 7.88 19.32
CA HIS A 191 23.87 8.30 20.01
C HIS A 191 23.63 9.82 19.91
N GLN A 192 24.59 10.60 19.41
CA GLN A 192 24.37 12.03 19.18
C GLN A 192 23.39 12.23 18.03
N ARG A 193 22.19 12.76 18.35
CA ARG A 193 21.16 13.11 17.35
C ARG A 193 21.74 14.04 16.29
N GLN A 194 21.69 13.58 15.04
CA GLN A 194 22.15 14.37 13.89
C GLN A 194 21.15 15.48 13.55
N PRO A 195 21.60 16.67 13.12
CA PRO A 195 20.71 17.76 12.71
C PRO A 195 19.97 17.45 11.40
N LEU A 196 20.57 16.63 10.54
CA LEU A 196 20.00 16.16 9.29
C LEU A 196 19.91 14.63 9.32
N ILE A 197 18.80 14.08 8.87
CA ILE A 197 18.57 12.63 8.81
C ILE A 197 18.59 12.19 7.36
N ALA A 198 19.37 11.14 7.08
CA ALA A 198 19.38 10.49 5.78
C ALA A 198 18.13 9.62 5.59
N GLY A 199 17.61 9.60 4.37
CA GLY A 199 16.54 8.70 3.96
C GLY A 199 16.65 8.28 2.49
N MET A 200 15.78 7.34 2.12
CA MET A 200 15.72 6.75 0.78
C MET A 200 14.38 7.05 0.11
N TYR A 201 14.40 7.44 -1.17
CA TYR A 201 13.21 7.50 -2.01
C TYR A 201 13.37 6.43 -3.10
N LEU A 202 12.52 5.40 -3.09
CA LEU A 202 12.51 4.38 -4.14
C LEU A 202 11.44 4.73 -5.18
N MET A 203 11.84 5.04 -6.41
CA MET A 203 10.94 4.99 -7.56
C MET A 203 11.07 3.61 -8.20
N MET A 204 9.95 2.90 -8.38
CA MET A 204 9.96 1.59 -9.04
C MET A 204 8.77 1.37 -9.97
N SER A 205 8.97 0.65 -11.07
CA SER A 205 7.86 0.12 -11.87
C SER A 205 7.31 -1.15 -11.22
N VAL A 206 6.03 -1.45 -11.48
CA VAL A 206 5.33 -2.65 -11.01
C VAL A 206 4.48 -3.33 -12.09
N ASN A 207 4.30 -2.70 -13.26
CA ASN A 207 3.36 -3.10 -14.30
C ASN A 207 3.96 -3.10 -15.73
N THR A 208 5.26 -2.84 -15.88
CA THR A 208 5.92 -2.94 -17.19
C THR A 208 5.93 -4.38 -17.70
N VAL A 209 5.57 -4.54 -18.97
CA VAL A 209 5.76 -5.76 -19.76
C VAL A 209 6.70 -5.43 -20.92
N ILE A 210 7.70 -6.27 -21.15
CA ILE A 210 8.67 -6.15 -22.23
C ILE A 210 8.38 -7.28 -23.24
N PRO A 211 7.81 -6.97 -24.43
CA PRO A 211 7.53 -7.99 -25.45
C PRO A 211 8.83 -8.57 -26.05
N PRO A 212 8.84 -9.86 -26.44
CA PRO A 212 10.02 -10.50 -27.02
C PRO A 212 10.38 -9.88 -28.37
N GLY A 213 11.66 -9.56 -28.55
CA GLY A 213 12.18 -8.94 -29.78
C GLY A 213 11.94 -7.43 -29.93
N GLU A 214 11.18 -6.80 -29.04
CA GLU A 214 10.96 -5.34 -29.10
C GLU A 214 12.27 -4.58 -28.82
N LYS A 215 12.53 -3.49 -29.54
CA LYS A 215 13.83 -2.82 -29.49
C LYS A 215 13.98 -1.90 -28.29
N VAL A 216 12.92 -1.14 -28.00
CA VAL A 216 12.88 -0.12 -26.95
C VAL A 216 11.56 -0.23 -26.21
N VAL A 217 11.61 -0.46 -24.89
CA VAL A 217 10.43 -0.45 -24.02
C VAL A 217 10.71 0.50 -22.86
N ASP A 218 9.88 1.53 -22.72
CA ASP A 218 9.97 2.52 -21.65
C ASP A 218 9.15 2.09 -20.43
N ALA A 219 9.76 2.22 -19.24
CA ALA A 219 9.08 2.08 -17.95
C ALA A 219 9.10 3.43 -17.23
N ASP A 220 7.99 4.15 -17.32
CA ASP A 220 7.81 5.49 -16.76
C ASP A 220 7.14 5.46 -15.38
N ILE A 221 7.74 6.16 -14.42
CA ILE A 221 7.33 6.23 -13.02
C ILE A 221 7.24 7.71 -12.63
N ALA A 222 6.10 8.17 -12.12
CA ALA A 222 5.94 9.54 -11.64
C ALA A 222 4.98 9.64 -10.44
N CYS A 223 5.35 10.45 -9.45
CA CYS A 223 4.52 10.80 -8.29
C CYS A 223 4.73 12.25 -7.85
N HIS A 224 3.68 12.88 -7.30
CA HIS A 224 3.79 14.18 -6.64
C HIS A 224 4.51 14.07 -5.30
N TYR A 225 5.37 15.04 -5.01
CA TYR A 225 6.06 15.19 -3.73
C TYR A 225 5.26 16.11 -2.80
N GLN A 226 4.81 15.57 -1.67
CA GLN A 226 3.89 16.24 -0.74
C GLN A 226 4.41 16.28 0.70
N LYS A 227 5.73 16.33 0.89
CA LYS A 227 6.40 16.39 2.20
C LYS A 227 7.26 17.66 2.32
N TYR A 228 7.84 17.89 3.49
CA TYR A 228 8.84 18.94 3.72
C TYR A 228 10.03 18.77 2.77
N PRO A 229 10.80 19.84 2.46
CA PRO A 229 11.89 19.75 1.49
C PRO A 229 12.94 18.68 1.84
N MET A 230 13.43 17.99 0.81
CA MET A 230 14.54 17.05 0.91
C MET A 230 15.63 17.39 -0.10
N HIS A 231 16.88 17.20 0.31
CA HIS A 231 18.06 17.54 -0.48
C HIS A 231 18.77 16.27 -0.94
N LEU A 232 18.93 16.13 -2.26
CA LEU A 232 19.48 14.91 -2.84
C LEU A 232 21.01 14.95 -2.82
N PHE A 233 21.65 13.82 -2.50
CA PHE A 233 23.12 13.74 -2.47
C PHE A 233 23.70 12.51 -3.18
N ALA A 234 22.95 11.42 -3.32
CA ALA A 234 23.36 10.27 -4.14
C ALA A 234 22.15 9.56 -4.77
N TYR A 235 22.38 8.75 -5.80
CA TYR A 235 21.37 7.92 -6.45
C TYR A 235 21.95 6.57 -6.89
N ARG A 236 21.12 5.52 -6.93
CA ARG A 236 21.48 4.19 -7.45
C ARG A 236 20.42 3.74 -8.45
N VAL A 237 20.87 3.19 -9.57
CA VAL A 237 20.00 2.53 -10.55
C VAL A 237 20.08 1.02 -10.38
N HIS A 238 19.01 0.31 -10.68
CA HIS A 238 19.00 -1.16 -10.72
C HIS A 238 17.95 -1.68 -11.71
N THR A 239 18.42 -2.58 -12.57
CA THR A 239 17.64 -3.47 -13.44
C THR A 239 18.36 -4.82 -13.49
N HIS A 240 17.77 -5.81 -14.16
CA HIS A 240 18.46 -7.01 -14.64
C HIS A 240 19.06 -6.72 -16.04
N ARG A 241 19.34 -7.76 -16.86
CA ARG A 241 20.17 -7.68 -18.08
C ARG A 241 19.56 -6.93 -19.28
N LEU A 242 18.27 -6.60 -19.29
CA LEU A 242 17.59 -5.94 -20.41
C LEU A 242 17.70 -4.41 -20.37
N GLY A 243 17.84 -3.82 -19.18
CA GLY A 243 17.92 -2.37 -18.99
C GLY A 243 19.15 -1.74 -19.64
N LYS A 244 18.97 -0.66 -20.40
CA LYS A 244 20.02 0.06 -21.14
C LYS A 244 20.46 1.34 -20.45
N VAL A 245 19.50 2.10 -19.95
CA VAL A 245 19.71 3.33 -19.17
C VAL A 245 18.53 3.54 -18.22
N VAL A 246 18.80 4.10 -17.05
CA VAL A 246 17.78 4.60 -16.12
C VAL A 246 18.08 6.06 -15.80
N SER A 247 17.07 6.91 -15.88
CA SER A 247 17.18 8.35 -15.63
C SER A 247 16.08 8.82 -14.68
N GLY A 248 16.42 9.68 -13.72
CA GLY A 248 15.48 10.29 -12.77
C GLY A 248 15.60 11.81 -12.73
N TYR A 249 14.46 12.46 -12.52
CA TYR A 249 14.27 13.91 -12.67
C TYR A 249 13.30 14.46 -11.60
N ARG A 250 13.49 15.74 -11.29
CA ARG A 250 12.43 16.60 -10.72
C ARG A 250 11.76 17.35 -11.85
N VAL A 251 10.43 17.42 -11.84
CA VAL A 251 9.64 18.31 -12.69
C VAL A 251 8.94 19.35 -11.82
N ARG A 252 9.26 20.64 -12.05
CA ARG A 252 8.66 21.79 -11.36
C ARG A 252 8.16 22.78 -12.41
N ASN A 253 6.88 23.13 -12.39
CA ASN A 253 6.24 24.01 -13.39
C ASN A 253 6.49 23.57 -14.86
N GLY A 254 6.57 22.26 -15.11
CA GLY A 254 6.90 21.68 -16.41
C GLY A 254 8.39 21.67 -16.78
N GLN A 255 9.25 22.33 -16.00
CA GLN A 255 10.70 22.29 -16.19
C GLN A 255 11.29 21.03 -15.55
N TRP A 256 11.96 20.22 -16.37
CA TRP A 256 12.72 19.04 -15.92
C TRP A 256 14.09 19.46 -15.37
N THR A 257 14.53 18.80 -14.31
CA THR A 257 15.86 18.93 -13.68
C THR A 257 16.41 17.54 -13.42
N LEU A 258 17.56 17.20 -14.00
CA LEU A 258 18.17 15.88 -13.83
C LEU A 258 18.59 15.66 -12.37
N ILE A 259 18.21 14.51 -11.80
CA ILE A 259 18.68 14.01 -10.50
C ILE A 259 19.87 13.07 -10.70
N GLY A 260 19.77 12.20 -11.70
CA GLY A 260 20.81 11.23 -12.02
C GLY A 260 20.41 10.36 -13.20
N ARG A 261 21.41 9.94 -13.98
CA ARG A 261 21.24 9.07 -15.16
C ARG A 261 22.42 8.11 -15.21
N GLN A 262 22.16 6.81 -15.36
CA GLN A 262 23.20 5.79 -15.33
C GLN A 262 22.80 4.55 -16.14
N SER A 263 23.77 3.82 -16.70
CA SER A 263 23.49 2.48 -17.25
C SER A 263 23.41 1.47 -16.10
N PRO A 264 22.34 0.68 -15.98
CA PRO A 264 22.23 -0.32 -14.93
C PRO A 264 23.16 -1.54 -15.14
N GLN A 265 23.86 -1.62 -16.28
CA GLN A 265 24.88 -2.63 -16.56
C GLN A 265 26.29 -2.23 -16.09
N LEU A 266 26.45 -1.01 -15.53
CA LEU A 266 27.63 -0.57 -14.79
C LEU A 266 27.51 -0.93 -13.29
N PRO A 267 28.61 -0.88 -12.51
CA PRO A 267 28.62 -1.17 -11.07
C PRO A 267 27.51 -0.44 -10.28
N GLN A 268 26.49 -1.18 -9.85
CA GLN A 268 25.26 -0.64 -9.25
C GLN A 268 25.44 -0.16 -7.79
N ALA A 269 26.38 0.75 -7.55
CA ALA A 269 26.56 1.47 -6.29
C ALA A 269 25.69 2.75 -6.25
N PHE A 270 25.82 3.53 -5.17
CA PHE A 270 25.26 4.88 -5.10
C PHE A 270 26.26 5.91 -5.66
N TYR A 271 25.92 6.50 -6.80
CA TYR A 271 26.66 7.60 -7.42
C TYR A 271 26.27 8.93 -6.76
N PRO A 272 27.22 9.87 -6.54
CA PRO A 272 26.87 11.20 -6.06
C PRO A 272 26.02 11.95 -7.09
N VAL A 273 25.10 12.80 -6.62
CA VAL A 273 24.37 13.73 -7.49
C VAL A 273 25.32 14.87 -7.88
N GLU A 274 25.47 15.14 -9.18
CA GLU A 274 26.44 16.13 -9.70
C GLU A 274 26.17 17.57 -9.23
N HIS A 275 24.89 17.94 -9.16
CA HIS A 275 24.41 19.29 -8.85
C HIS A 275 23.32 19.21 -7.76
N PRO A 276 23.42 19.92 -6.63
CA PRO A 276 22.43 19.81 -5.55
C PRO A 276 21.00 20.11 -6.03
N VAL A 277 20.13 19.09 -6.02
CA VAL A 277 18.71 19.23 -6.36
C VAL A 277 17.89 19.35 -5.07
N ASP A 278 17.12 20.43 -4.95
CA ASP A 278 16.08 20.58 -3.96
C ASP A 278 14.77 19.94 -4.45
N ILE A 279 14.17 19.05 -3.66
CA ILE A 279 12.80 18.59 -3.88
C ILE A 279 11.92 19.24 -2.81
N SER A 280 10.81 19.84 -3.23
CA SER A 280 9.89 20.62 -2.39
C SER A 280 8.43 20.24 -2.66
N PHE A 281 7.54 20.61 -1.74
CA PHE A 281 6.10 20.37 -1.86
C PHE A 281 5.55 20.89 -3.20
N GLY A 282 4.83 20.03 -3.93
CA GLY A 282 4.24 20.34 -5.24
C GLY A 282 5.11 19.96 -6.45
N ASP A 283 6.36 19.55 -6.26
CA ASP A 283 7.15 18.94 -7.32
C ASP A 283 6.56 17.59 -7.77
N THR A 284 6.84 17.19 -9.01
CA THR A 284 6.69 15.79 -9.45
C THR A 284 8.08 15.15 -9.57
N LEU A 285 8.30 14.03 -8.91
CA LEU A 285 9.45 13.17 -9.18
C LEU A 285 9.09 12.24 -10.34
N ALA A 286 9.95 12.17 -11.35
CA ALA A 286 9.74 11.38 -12.57
C ALA A 286 11.00 10.56 -12.90
N ALA A 287 10.84 9.28 -13.25
CA ALA A 287 11.93 8.41 -13.67
C ALA A 287 11.51 7.54 -14.86
N ARG A 288 12.49 7.19 -15.70
CA ARG A 288 12.33 6.30 -16.87
C ARG A 288 13.44 5.26 -16.85
N CYS A 289 13.09 3.98 -16.94
CA CYS A 289 14.01 2.93 -17.38
C CYS A 289 13.74 2.60 -18.84
N VAL A 290 14.81 2.42 -19.62
CA VAL A 290 14.73 2.01 -21.04
C VAL A 290 15.23 0.57 -21.15
N PHE A 291 14.39 -0.33 -21.65
CA PHE A 291 14.66 -1.76 -21.82
C PHE A 291 14.74 -2.17 -23.30
N THR A 292 15.21 -3.40 -23.54
CA THR A 292 15.02 -4.09 -24.82
C THR A 292 14.44 -5.49 -24.59
N GLY A 293 13.60 -5.96 -25.50
CA GLY A 293 13.19 -7.35 -25.61
C GLY A 293 14.06 -8.17 -26.58
N GLU A 294 15.02 -7.56 -27.29
CA GLU A 294 15.96 -8.27 -28.16
C GLU A 294 16.69 -9.40 -27.39
N GLY A 295 16.59 -10.63 -27.91
CA GLY A 295 17.17 -11.83 -27.28
C GLY A 295 16.25 -12.59 -26.32
N ARG A 296 15.06 -12.07 -25.99
CA ARG A 296 14.01 -12.83 -25.27
C ARG A 296 13.06 -13.52 -26.26
N THR A 297 12.58 -14.72 -25.89
CA THR A 297 11.61 -15.52 -26.67
C THR A 297 10.19 -15.48 -26.11
N THR A 298 10.02 -14.99 -24.89
CA THR A 298 8.74 -14.76 -24.20
C THR A 298 8.68 -13.33 -23.69
N GLU A 299 7.49 -12.88 -23.31
CA GLU A 299 7.34 -11.64 -22.54
C GLU A 299 8.16 -11.69 -21.25
N THR A 300 8.60 -10.52 -20.79
CA THR A 300 9.31 -10.34 -19.53
C THR A 300 8.59 -9.29 -18.69
N HIS A 301 8.22 -9.65 -17.47
CA HIS A 301 7.47 -8.79 -16.55
C HIS A 301 8.38 -8.25 -15.45
N ILE A 302 7.89 -7.29 -14.65
CA ILE A 302 8.57 -6.90 -13.41
C ILE A 302 8.47 -8.04 -12.38
N GLY A 303 9.60 -8.43 -11.78
CA GLY A 303 9.66 -9.56 -10.84
C GLY A 303 11.01 -9.70 -10.15
N GLY A 304 11.14 -10.73 -9.31
CA GLY A 304 12.29 -10.94 -8.42
C GLY A 304 13.42 -11.80 -8.99
N THR A 305 13.17 -12.55 -10.07
CA THR A 305 14.12 -13.55 -10.59
C THR A 305 14.99 -12.98 -11.72
N ALA A 306 16.11 -13.62 -12.00
CA ALA A 306 16.95 -13.27 -13.16
C ALA A 306 16.26 -13.47 -14.53
N SER A 307 15.13 -14.19 -14.57
CA SER A 307 14.24 -14.27 -15.73
C SER A 307 13.33 -13.04 -15.87
N ASP A 308 12.98 -12.39 -14.77
CA ASP A 308 12.16 -11.18 -14.75
C ASP A 308 13.02 -9.93 -15.05
N GLU A 309 12.41 -8.74 -14.92
CA GLU A 309 13.12 -7.46 -14.86
C GLU A 309 12.77 -6.64 -13.61
N MET A 310 13.56 -5.60 -13.35
CA MET A 310 13.23 -4.54 -12.40
C MET A 310 13.51 -3.19 -13.02
N CYS A 311 12.70 -2.18 -12.69
CA CYS A 311 13.00 -0.78 -12.95
C CYS A 311 13.04 -0.06 -11.62
N ASN A 312 14.23 0.10 -11.02
CA ASN A 312 14.39 0.74 -9.70
C ASN A 312 15.35 1.93 -9.78
N PHE A 313 14.88 3.10 -9.35
CA PHE A 313 15.69 4.32 -9.16
C PHE A 313 15.64 4.72 -7.68
N TYR A 314 16.73 4.47 -6.97
CA TYR A 314 16.92 4.78 -5.55
C TYR A 314 17.55 6.17 -5.42
N ILE A 315 16.99 7.03 -4.57
CA ILE A 315 17.47 8.38 -4.31
C ILE A 315 17.82 8.51 -2.82
N MET A 316 19.08 8.78 -2.51
CA MET A 316 19.52 9.18 -1.17
C MET A 316 19.34 10.68 -0.98
N TYR A 317 18.59 11.05 0.05
CA TYR A 317 18.34 12.43 0.46
C TYR A 317 18.64 12.64 1.94
N TYR A 318 18.73 13.92 2.34
CA TYR A 318 18.65 14.31 3.74
C TYR A 318 17.56 15.37 3.97
N MET A 319 17.02 15.39 5.20
CA MET A 319 15.97 16.30 5.67
C MET A 319 16.30 16.81 7.09
N GLU A 320 15.73 17.94 7.49
CA GLU A 320 15.84 18.44 8.87
C GLU A 320 15.26 17.45 9.89
N ALA A 321 15.98 17.15 10.97
CA ALA A 321 15.65 16.08 11.92
C ALA A 321 14.35 16.23 12.73
N LYS A 322 13.55 17.27 12.50
CA LYS A 322 12.18 17.50 13.01
C LYS A 322 11.07 17.17 11.99
N HIS A 323 11.43 17.05 10.71
CA HIS A 323 10.52 16.83 9.59
C HIS A 323 10.88 15.61 8.75
N ALA A 324 12.01 14.96 9.07
CA ALA A 324 12.57 13.88 8.28
C ALA A 324 11.72 12.60 8.33
N VAL A 325 11.49 12.04 7.15
CA VAL A 325 11.00 10.67 6.95
C VAL A 325 12.21 9.84 6.49
N SER A 326 12.45 8.66 7.07
CA SER A 326 13.63 7.85 6.70
C SER A 326 13.47 7.13 5.35
N TYR A 327 12.24 6.97 4.85
CA TYR A 327 11.96 6.16 3.66
C TYR A 327 10.67 6.59 2.96
N MET A 328 10.67 6.63 1.62
CA MET A 328 9.52 6.96 0.75
C MET A 328 9.53 6.08 -0.52
N THR A 329 8.36 5.92 -1.17
CA THR A 329 8.21 5.13 -2.41
C THR A 329 7.32 5.83 -3.44
N CYS A 330 7.60 5.63 -4.73
CA CYS A 330 6.68 5.83 -5.84
C CYS A 330 6.59 4.54 -6.69
N THR A 331 5.38 4.01 -6.88
CA THR A 331 5.06 2.81 -7.71
C THR A 331 4.00 3.12 -8.77
N GLN A 332 3.85 4.38 -9.15
CA GLN A 332 2.76 4.87 -9.99
C GLN A 332 3.32 5.71 -11.14
N ASN A 333 2.48 5.99 -12.13
CA ASN A 333 2.71 7.06 -13.10
C ASN A 333 1.49 7.97 -13.15
N ILE A 334 1.50 9.02 -12.32
CA ILE A 334 0.36 9.94 -12.17
C ILE A 334 0.08 10.80 -13.41
N ASN A 335 1.01 10.88 -14.37
CA ASN A 335 0.87 11.71 -15.56
C ASN A 335 1.75 11.16 -16.71
N PRO A 336 1.28 10.13 -17.44
CA PRO A 336 2.02 9.55 -18.56
C PRO A 336 2.29 10.57 -19.68
N ASP A 337 1.35 11.49 -19.94
CA ASP A 337 1.49 12.50 -21.00
C ASP A 337 2.62 13.51 -20.76
N MET A 338 3.03 13.71 -19.51
CA MET A 338 4.20 14.51 -19.17
C MET A 338 5.47 13.99 -19.86
N PHE A 339 5.63 12.66 -19.96
CA PHE A 339 6.83 12.02 -20.52
C PHE A 339 7.01 12.25 -22.02
N ARG A 340 5.97 12.70 -22.74
CA ARG A 340 6.12 13.21 -24.12
C ARG A 340 7.12 14.36 -24.24
N ASN A 341 7.37 15.07 -23.14
CA ASN A 341 8.31 16.20 -23.04
C ASN A 341 9.58 15.87 -22.23
N ILE A 342 9.91 14.59 -22.01
CA ILE A 342 11.13 14.19 -21.29
C ILE A 342 12.40 14.64 -22.04
N PRO A 343 13.47 15.09 -21.34
CA PRO A 343 14.76 15.37 -21.96
C PRO A 343 15.31 14.17 -22.74
N GLN A 344 15.81 14.41 -23.95
CA GLN A 344 16.15 13.34 -24.89
C GLN A 344 17.28 12.43 -24.41
N GLU A 345 18.17 12.91 -23.55
CA GLU A 345 19.21 12.10 -22.90
C GLU A 345 18.62 10.94 -22.08
N ALA A 346 17.37 11.03 -21.60
CA ALA A 346 16.69 9.93 -20.91
C ALA A 346 16.59 8.66 -21.76
N ASN A 347 16.45 8.83 -23.08
CA ASN A 347 16.22 7.76 -24.05
C ASN A 347 17.53 7.23 -24.68
N ILE A 348 18.63 7.95 -24.50
CA ILE A 348 19.93 7.62 -25.11
C ILE A 348 20.71 6.71 -24.14
N PRO A 349 21.10 5.47 -24.55
CA PRO A 349 21.96 4.62 -23.74
C PRO A 349 23.31 5.26 -23.44
N ILE A 350 23.85 5.02 -22.24
CA ILE A 350 25.24 5.39 -21.93
C ILE A 350 26.17 4.34 -22.56
N PRO A 351 27.21 4.73 -23.30
CA PRO A 351 28.16 3.79 -23.87
C PRO A 351 29.00 3.13 -22.76
N VAL A 352 28.85 1.82 -22.59
CA VAL A 352 29.63 1.02 -21.63
C VAL A 352 30.80 0.36 -22.35
N LYS A 353 32.02 0.50 -21.82
CA LYS A 353 33.20 -0.23 -22.32
C LYS A 353 33.15 -1.68 -21.81
N SER A 354 33.62 -2.64 -22.61
CA SER A 354 33.47 -4.08 -22.34
C SER A 354 34.19 -4.58 -21.06
N ASP A 355 35.17 -3.81 -20.57
CA ASP A 355 35.91 -4.02 -19.33
C ASP A 355 35.19 -3.48 -18.08
N MET A 356 34.12 -2.70 -18.26
CA MET A 356 33.31 -2.10 -17.18
C MET A 356 31.89 -2.68 -17.07
N ILE A 357 31.50 -3.59 -17.97
CA ILE A 357 30.22 -4.29 -17.91
C ILE A 357 30.20 -5.22 -16.68
N MET A 358 29.08 -5.25 -15.96
CA MET A 358 28.75 -6.27 -14.96
C MET A 358 28.65 -7.65 -15.64
N MET A 359 29.78 -8.31 -15.87
CA MET A 359 29.80 -9.64 -16.50
C MET A 359 29.17 -10.67 -15.57
N THR A 360 27.99 -11.18 -15.95
CA THR A 360 27.84 -12.61 -16.28
C THR A 360 26.71 -12.82 -17.28
N HIS A 361 26.76 -13.95 -17.99
CA HIS A 361 25.81 -15.06 -17.78
C HIS A 361 26.49 -16.33 -18.37
N GLY A 362 25.79 -17.45 -18.51
CA GLY A 362 26.39 -18.75 -18.83
C GLY A 362 26.98 -18.87 -20.25
N HIS A 363 28.06 -19.66 -20.36
CA HIS A 363 28.57 -20.15 -21.65
C HIS A 363 27.50 -20.99 -22.37
N HIS A 364 27.08 -20.55 -23.57
CA HIS A 364 26.65 -21.52 -24.58
C HIS A 364 27.90 -22.08 -25.29
N HIS A 365 28.00 -23.41 -25.33
CA HIS A 365 28.92 -24.10 -26.23
C HIS A 365 28.36 -23.99 -27.67
N GLU A 366 28.83 -23.00 -28.43
CA GLU A 366 28.69 -23.04 -29.90
C GLU A 366 29.69 -24.04 -30.49
N GLU A 367 29.35 -25.33 -30.44
CA GLU A 367 29.97 -26.31 -31.33
C GLU A 367 29.41 -26.16 -32.76
N THR A 368 29.90 -25.17 -33.50
CA THR A 368 29.90 -25.28 -34.98
C THR A 368 31.15 -24.68 -35.58
N LYS A 369 32.20 -25.51 -35.74
CA LYS A 369 33.36 -25.15 -36.55
C LYS A 369 32.94 -24.90 -38.00
N LYS A 370 33.15 -23.68 -38.49
CA LYS A 370 33.60 -23.48 -39.87
C LYS A 370 34.88 -22.65 -39.88
N THR A 371 35.89 -23.23 -40.50
CA THR A 371 37.12 -22.56 -40.91
C THR A 371 36.81 -21.55 -42.01
N ASP A 372 37.48 -20.41 -41.99
CA ASP A 372 38.36 -20.03 -43.10
C ASP A 372 39.48 -19.11 -42.57
N ASP A 373 40.54 -18.96 -43.36
CA ASP A 373 41.88 -18.59 -42.89
C ASP A 373 42.43 -17.32 -43.58
N SER A 374 43.44 -16.71 -42.96
CA SER A 374 44.14 -15.47 -43.35
C SER A 374 43.28 -14.19 -43.31
N SER A 375 43.82 -13.00 -43.00
CA SER A 375 45.19 -12.53 -43.14
C SER A 375 45.55 -11.43 -42.13
N SER A 376 46.83 -11.08 -42.03
CA SER A 376 47.36 -10.12 -41.04
C SER A 376 47.81 -8.79 -41.67
N LEU A 377 48.17 -7.82 -40.80
CA LEU A 377 48.89 -6.56 -41.08
C LEU A 377 48.12 -5.41 -41.79
N LYS A 378 47.58 -4.49 -40.98
CA LYS A 378 48.21 -3.17 -40.70
C LYS A 378 47.39 -2.26 -39.78
N GLN A 379 48.02 -1.70 -38.76
CA GLN A 379 47.71 -0.35 -38.23
C GLN A 379 48.68 0.66 -38.85
N PRO A 380 48.20 1.86 -39.19
CA PRO A 380 48.51 3.07 -38.40
C PRO A 380 47.26 3.97 -38.23
N LYS A 381 47.21 5.06 -37.43
CA LYS A 381 48.24 5.73 -36.60
C LYS A 381 47.57 6.45 -35.40
N ARG A 382 48.38 6.87 -34.42
CA ARG A 382 48.06 7.79 -33.32
C ARG A 382 47.43 9.11 -33.79
N GLU A 383 46.59 9.71 -32.94
CA GLU A 383 46.88 10.98 -32.28
C GLU A 383 46.16 11.03 -30.91
N GLU A 384 46.62 11.88 -29.99
CA GLU A 384 46.35 11.81 -28.54
C GLU A 384 45.87 13.18 -28.01
N GLU A 385 44.93 13.19 -27.07
CA GLU A 385 44.72 14.31 -26.15
C GLU A 385 44.18 13.82 -24.79
N GLU A 386 44.32 14.64 -23.75
CA GLU A 386 44.61 14.16 -22.39
C GLU A 386 43.40 14.00 -21.44
N VAL A 387 43.52 13.06 -20.49
CA VAL A 387 42.80 13.11 -19.19
C VAL A 387 43.80 12.80 -18.08
N LEU A 388 43.76 13.61 -17.02
CA LEU A 388 44.72 13.60 -15.91
C LEU A 388 44.63 12.33 -15.03
N ASP A 389 45.80 11.75 -14.72
CA ASP A 389 45.95 10.71 -13.70
C ASP A 389 46.07 11.35 -12.29
N GLN A 390 45.43 10.74 -11.29
CA GLN A 390 45.55 11.09 -9.86
C GLN A 390 46.04 9.91 -9.00
N GLY A 391 46.93 9.09 -9.54
CA GLY A 391 47.58 7.98 -8.84
C GLY A 391 48.61 8.32 -7.74
N ASP A 392 48.80 9.59 -7.36
CA ASP A 392 49.98 10.02 -6.58
C ASP A 392 49.67 10.72 -5.23
N PHE A 393 48.94 10.03 -4.35
CA PHE A 393 48.82 10.43 -2.93
C PHE A 393 49.22 9.32 -1.94
N TYR A 394 48.82 8.07 -2.17
CA TYR A 394 49.21 6.94 -1.31
C TYR A 394 50.66 6.46 -1.51
N SER A 395 51.25 6.76 -2.68
CA SER A 395 52.69 6.62 -2.98
C SER A 395 53.59 7.36 -1.97
N LEU A 396 53.10 8.47 -1.40
CA LEU A 396 53.89 9.35 -0.53
C LEU A 396 54.00 8.85 0.92
N ILE A 397 52.96 8.18 1.44
CA ILE A 397 52.90 7.78 2.87
C ILE A 397 53.71 6.50 3.14
N SER A 398 53.76 5.56 2.19
CA SER A 398 54.64 4.38 2.29
C SER A 398 56.14 4.70 2.19
N LYS A 399 56.51 5.96 1.95
CA LYS A 399 57.89 6.48 2.05
C LYS A 399 58.18 7.25 3.35
N LEU A 400 57.18 7.45 4.21
CA LEU A 400 57.30 8.21 5.47
C LEU A 400 57.34 7.35 6.74
N LEU A 401 57.07 6.04 6.63
CA LEU A 401 57.15 5.07 7.73
C LEU A 401 58.03 3.89 7.29
N GLY A 402 59.33 3.96 7.58
CA GLY A 402 60.32 2.99 7.10
C GLY A 402 60.72 1.92 8.12
N GLU A 403 61.08 0.74 7.59
CA GLU A 403 61.73 -0.41 8.24
C GLU A 403 60.95 -1.11 9.38
N ARG A 404 61.02 -2.44 9.62
CA ARG A 404 61.91 -3.54 9.16
C ARG A 404 61.05 -4.73 8.67
N GLU A 405 61.49 -5.58 7.74
CA GLU A 405 62.35 -6.78 7.96
C GLU A 405 61.99 -7.53 9.26
N ASP A 406 61.66 -8.82 9.26
CA ASP A 406 62.50 -9.94 8.78
C ASP A 406 61.95 -10.80 7.61
N VAL A 407 62.82 -11.65 7.05
CA VAL A 407 62.61 -12.51 5.86
C VAL A 407 63.05 -13.95 6.12
N VAL A 408 62.26 -14.95 5.67
CA VAL A 408 62.77 -16.26 5.19
C VAL A 408 61.93 -16.78 4.01
N HIS A 409 62.58 -17.36 2.99
CA HIS A 409 61.96 -18.13 1.90
C HIS A 409 62.43 -19.60 1.91
N VAL A 410 61.54 -20.57 1.69
CA VAL A 410 61.83 -21.89 1.08
C VAL A 410 60.55 -22.33 0.33
N HIS A 411 60.42 -22.47 -1.00
CA HIS A 411 61.15 -23.15 -2.10
C HIS A 411 60.92 -24.67 -2.27
N LYS A 412 60.04 -25.00 -3.24
CA LYS A 412 59.97 -26.19 -4.14
C LYS A 412 60.52 -27.55 -3.69
N TYR A 413 59.67 -28.60 -3.79
CA TYR A 413 60.01 -29.82 -4.53
C TYR A 413 58.77 -30.62 -5.00
N ASN A 414 58.93 -31.49 -6.03
CA ASN A 414 57.93 -32.46 -6.53
C ASN A 414 58.62 -33.52 -7.41
N PRO A 415 58.43 -34.83 -7.15
CA PRO A 415 58.44 -35.81 -8.25
C PRO A 415 57.49 -37.04 -8.08
N THR A 416 56.55 -37.20 -9.03
CA THR A 416 56.21 -38.43 -9.80
C THR A 416 56.05 -39.85 -9.17
N GLU A 417 54.89 -40.45 -9.53
CA GLU A 417 54.67 -41.82 -10.09
C GLU A 417 54.28 -43.07 -9.23
N LYS A 418 53.23 -43.75 -9.75
CA LYS A 418 52.95 -45.23 -9.82
C LYS A 418 52.54 -46.00 -8.54
N ALA A 419 51.69 -47.04 -8.61
CA ALA A 419 50.86 -47.62 -9.70
C ALA A 419 49.70 -48.51 -9.16
N GLU A 420 48.70 -48.81 -10.03
CA GLU A 420 47.85 -50.05 -10.12
C GLU A 420 47.03 -50.53 -8.89
N SER A 421 45.82 -51.14 -8.99
CA SER A 421 44.85 -51.47 -10.07
C SER A 421 43.39 -51.41 -9.46
N ASP A 422 42.24 -51.87 -9.97
CA ASP A 422 41.69 -52.63 -11.14
C ASP A 422 40.21 -52.13 -11.37
N LEU A 423 39.54 -52.23 -12.53
CA LEU A 423 38.76 -53.35 -13.13
C LEU A 423 37.63 -53.95 -12.23
N VAL A 424 36.37 -54.19 -12.66
CA VAL A 424 35.72 -54.31 -14.01
C VAL A 424 34.31 -53.64 -14.04
N ALA A 425 33.74 -53.52 -15.25
CA ALA A 425 32.41 -53.04 -15.69
C ALA A 425 31.16 -53.82 -15.10
N GLU A 426 29.88 -53.67 -15.50
CA GLU A 426 29.31 -53.32 -16.83
C GLU A 426 27.85 -52.78 -16.87
N ILE A 427 27.52 -52.23 -18.04
CA ILE A 427 26.33 -51.55 -18.61
C ILE A 427 24.97 -52.30 -18.49
N ALA A 428 23.83 -51.58 -18.28
CA ALA A 428 22.56 -51.81 -19.02
C ALA A 428 21.38 -50.81 -18.74
N ASN A 429 21.11 -50.00 -19.77
CA ASN A 429 19.93 -49.20 -20.18
C ASN A 429 18.45 -49.59 -19.82
N VAL A 430 17.56 -48.56 -19.93
CA VAL A 430 16.19 -48.56 -20.57
C VAL A 430 14.87 -48.76 -19.75
N VAL A 431 14.17 -47.62 -19.50
CA VAL A 431 12.74 -47.28 -19.87
C VAL A 431 11.49 -47.74 -19.05
N GLN A 432 10.72 -46.72 -18.62
CA GLN A 432 9.24 -46.61 -18.40
C GLN A 432 8.48 -47.19 -17.17
N LYS A 433 7.66 -46.27 -16.62
CA LYS A 433 6.22 -46.37 -16.23
C LYS A 433 5.75 -46.93 -14.86
N LYS A 434 4.96 -46.03 -14.23
CA LYS A 434 3.61 -46.21 -13.63
C LYS A 434 3.43 -46.75 -12.20
N ASP A 435 2.70 -45.90 -11.46
CA ASP A 435 1.47 -46.19 -10.70
C ASP A 435 1.48 -47.06 -9.42
N LEU A 436 0.92 -46.44 -8.36
CA LEU A 436 0.12 -47.03 -7.26
C LEU A 436 0.86 -47.92 -6.23
N GLY A 437 0.46 -47.79 -4.95
CA GLY A 437 0.95 -48.63 -3.85
C GLY A 437 0.78 -47.99 -2.47
N TRP A 438 -0.40 -48.13 -1.87
CA TRP A 438 -0.79 -47.51 -0.59
C TRP A 438 -0.73 -48.53 0.57
N PHE A 439 -0.35 -48.05 1.77
CA PHE A 439 -0.36 -48.79 3.06
C PHE A 439 0.64 -49.98 3.16
N ASP A 440 1.00 -50.50 4.35
CA ASP A 440 0.48 -50.21 5.71
C ASP A 440 1.61 -50.16 6.77
N ALA A 441 1.26 -49.72 7.99
CA ALA A 441 2.15 -49.60 9.14
C ALA A 441 2.28 -50.90 9.96
N ARG A 442 3.26 -50.92 10.88
CA ARG A 442 3.12 -51.40 12.28
C ARG A 442 4.26 -50.79 13.12
N GLU A 443 4.12 -50.22 14.33
CA GLU A 443 3.25 -50.43 15.53
C GLU A 443 4.15 -50.87 16.72
N VAL A 444 3.69 -50.69 17.98
CA VAL A 444 4.39 -50.92 19.28
C VAL A 444 5.32 -49.76 19.70
N THR A 445 5.30 -49.16 20.91
CA THR A 445 4.38 -49.01 22.09
C THR A 445 4.94 -47.82 22.96
N ASN A 446 4.32 -47.20 24.00
CA ASN A 446 3.00 -47.32 24.64
C ASN A 446 2.56 -46.03 25.41
N HIS A 447 1.31 -46.07 25.90
CA HIS A 447 0.63 -45.37 27.01
C HIS A 447 1.46 -44.84 28.22
N ASN A 448 0.96 -43.94 29.10
CA ASN A 448 -0.43 -43.57 29.48
C ASN A 448 -0.70 -42.04 29.43
N GLU A 449 -1.91 -41.48 29.23
CA GLU A 449 -3.25 -41.68 29.87
C GLU A 449 -3.30 -41.20 31.35
N ARG A 450 -4.32 -40.49 31.89
CA ARG A 450 -5.77 -40.28 31.59
C ARG A 450 -6.28 -38.92 32.19
N ALA A 451 -7.50 -38.40 31.98
CA ALA A 451 -8.50 -38.43 30.88
C ALA A 451 -9.85 -37.76 31.34
N ASN A 452 -10.88 -37.86 30.47
CA ASN A 452 -12.34 -37.64 30.69
C ASN A 452 -12.80 -36.16 30.62
N THR A 453 -13.98 -35.78 30.09
CA THR A 453 -15.09 -36.47 29.36
C THR A 453 -15.89 -35.38 28.59
N SER A 454 -16.95 -35.60 27.77
CA SER A 454 -17.86 -36.74 27.49
C SER A 454 -18.38 -36.74 26.03
N LEU A 455 -18.86 -37.89 25.55
CA LEU A 455 -19.47 -38.07 24.21
C LEU A 455 -20.96 -37.70 24.13
N ALA A 456 -21.42 -37.43 22.90
CA ALA A 456 -22.75 -37.82 22.39
C ALA A 456 -22.60 -38.53 21.02
N ARG A 457 -23.66 -39.17 20.47
CA ARG A 457 -23.54 -40.14 19.35
C ARG A 457 -24.52 -39.92 18.17
N ASN A 458 -23.97 -40.04 16.95
CA ASN A 458 -24.50 -40.70 15.74
C ASN A 458 -26.02 -40.80 15.48
N ARG A 459 -26.47 -40.39 14.26
CA ARG A 459 -27.30 -41.24 13.38
C ARG A 459 -27.37 -40.82 11.88
N ILE A 460 -26.59 -41.52 11.06
CA ILE A 460 -26.92 -42.15 9.75
C ILE A 460 -28.01 -41.49 8.87
N HIS A 461 -27.68 -41.03 7.64
CA HIS A 461 -28.13 -41.67 6.38
C HIS A 461 -27.43 -41.17 5.09
N LYS A 462 -27.31 -42.07 4.10
CA LYS A 462 -26.87 -41.77 2.72
C LYS A 462 -28.02 -41.19 1.89
N PHE A 463 -27.70 -40.37 0.89
CA PHE A 463 -28.45 -40.31 -0.38
C PHE A 463 -27.52 -40.28 -1.59
N HIS A 464 -28.06 -40.58 -2.78
CA HIS A 464 -27.27 -40.88 -3.98
C HIS A 464 -26.87 -39.66 -4.82
N ARG A 465 -25.64 -39.71 -5.36
CA ARG A 465 -25.18 -38.90 -6.50
C ARG A 465 -25.81 -39.45 -7.78
N LEU A 466 -26.51 -38.61 -8.53
CA LEU A 466 -26.90 -38.87 -9.92
C LEU A 466 -26.32 -37.75 -10.79
N GLU A 467 -25.51 -38.13 -11.77
CA GLU A 467 -24.99 -37.22 -12.79
C GLU A 467 -25.86 -37.35 -14.03
N SER A 468 -26.45 -36.24 -14.49
CA SER A 468 -27.16 -36.16 -15.77
C SER A 468 -26.29 -35.44 -16.79
N THR A 469 -25.44 -36.19 -17.50
CA THR A 469 -24.58 -35.67 -18.56
C THR A 469 -25.38 -35.33 -19.82
N LEU A 470 -25.52 -34.04 -20.15
CA LEU A 470 -25.89 -33.58 -21.49
C LEU A 470 -25.07 -32.35 -21.89
N ARG A 471 -24.30 -32.48 -22.97
CA ARG A 471 -23.72 -31.35 -23.72
C ARG A 471 -24.58 -31.11 -24.98
N PRO A 472 -24.99 -29.88 -25.28
CA PRO A 472 -25.23 -29.42 -26.65
C PRO A 472 -23.91 -29.25 -27.43
N PRO A 473 -23.92 -29.17 -28.77
CA PRO A 473 -22.74 -29.37 -29.59
C PRO A 473 -21.91 -28.11 -29.87
N GLU A 474 -20.66 -28.34 -30.28
CA GLU A 474 -19.79 -27.36 -30.93
C GLU A 474 -20.41 -26.84 -32.23
N ASN A 475 -20.18 -25.57 -32.56
CA ASN A 475 -20.46 -25.04 -33.89
C ASN A 475 -19.23 -24.32 -34.44
N ARG A 476 -19.07 -24.33 -35.76
CA ARG A 476 -17.76 -24.14 -36.42
C ARG A 476 -17.37 -22.67 -36.62
N HIS A 477 -16.05 -22.46 -36.75
CA HIS A 477 -15.46 -21.19 -37.20
C HIS A 477 -16.19 -20.58 -38.40
N PHE A 478 -16.43 -19.27 -38.32
CA PHE A 478 -16.34 -18.37 -39.47
C PHE A 478 -15.52 -17.15 -39.08
N SER A 479 -14.51 -16.85 -39.86
CA SER A 479 -13.66 -15.66 -39.71
C SER A 479 -14.16 -14.57 -40.66
N LEU A 480 -14.55 -13.42 -40.12
CA LEU A 480 -14.76 -12.19 -40.87
C LEU A 480 -14.01 -11.03 -40.19
N GLN A 481 -13.74 -9.99 -40.96
CA GLN A 481 -12.84 -8.89 -40.66
C GLN A 481 -13.59 -7.58 -40.95
N HIS A 482 -13.19 -6.48 -40.31
CA HIS A 482 -13.89 -5.16 -40.31
C HIS A 482 -15.21 -5.13 -39.49
N ASP A 483 -15.60 -4.00 -38.87
CA ASP A 483 -15.02 -2.64 -38.88
C ASP A 483 -15.11 -1.97 -37.47
N GLU A 484 -14.52 -0.79 -37.31
CA GLU A 484 -14.68 0.03 -36.09
C GLU A 484 -16.12 0.54 -35.96
N GLY A 485 -16.76 0.31 -34.81
CA GLY A 485 -18.13 0.75 -34.53
C GLY A 485 -18.38 0.97 -33.04
N SER A 486 -19.09 2.05 -32.71
CA SER A 486 -19.47 2.38 -31.34
C SER A 486 -20.56 1.43 -30.83
N TRP A 487 -20.28 0.69 -29.77
CA TRP A 487 -21.25 -0.19 -29.11
C TRP A 487 -22.01 0.58 -28.02
N GLU A 488 -23.10 1.23 -28.40
CA GLU A 488 -24.17 1.51 -27.44
C GLU A 488 -24.75 0.16 -26.97
N LYS A 489 -24.90 -0.03 -25.66
CA LYS A 489 -25.54 -1.24 -25.12
C LYS A 489 -27.06 -1.12 -25.31
N GLU A 490 -27.70 -2.17 -25.81
CA GLU A 490 -29.16 -2.30 -25.69
C GLU A 490 -29.52 -2.57 -24.23
N HIS A 491 -30.05 -1.56 -23.54
CA HIS A 491 -30.63 -1.73 -22.19
C HIS A 491 -32.03 -2.32 -22.32
N THR A 492 -32.24 -3.54 -21.80
CA THR A 492 -33.48 -4.31 -21.96
C THR A 492 -34.35 -4.34 -20.70
N GLY A 493 -34.48 -3.20 -20.01
CA GLY A 493 -35.30 -3.06 -18.81
C GLY A 493 -35.81 -1.63 -18.61
N ASP A 494 -36.97 -1.50 -17.97
CA ASP A 494 -37.70 -0.22 -17.81
C ASP A 494 -37.06 0.75 -16.78
N PHE A 495 -35.84 0.44 -16.30
CA PHE A 495 -35.10 1.23 -15.33
C PHE A 495 -33.64 1.35 -15.76
N HIS A 496 -33.14 2.58 -15.84
CA HIS A 496 -31.72 2.86 -16.03
C HIS A 496 -31.19 3.77 -14.92
N ILE A 497 -29.96 3.55 -14.47
CA ILE A 497 -29.23 4.34 -13.48
C ILE A 497 -28.13 5.16 -14.18
N GLU A 498 -28.30 6.48 -14.26
CA GLU A 498 -27.35 7.41 -14.89
C GLU A 498 -26.65 8.33 -13.88
N GLU A 499 -25.45 8.84 -14.21
CA GLU A 499 -24.73 9.80 -13.36
C GLU A 499 -25.50 11.13 -13.29
N ALA A 500 -25.72 11.65 -12.07
CA ALA A 500 -26.30 12.97 -11.88
C ALA A 500 -25.27 14.07 -12.20
N VAL A 501 -25.04 14.32 -13.50
CA VAL A 501 -23.95 15.17 -14.02
C VAL A 501 -23.99 16.60 -13.45
N ASP A 502 -25.16 17.17 -13.18
CA ASP A 502 -25.27 18.51 -12.60
C ASP A 502 -25.06 18.57 -11.07
N TRP A 503 -24.91 17.43 -10.38
CA TRP A 503 -24.65 17.41 -8.94
C TRP A 503 -23.20 17.85 -8.63
N PRO A 504 -22.98 18.89 -7.80
CA PRO A 504 -21.68 19.52 -7.66
C PRO A 504 -20.75 18.86 -6.62
N GLY A 505 -21.16 17.77 -5.98
CA GLY A 505 -20.42 17.11 -4.88
C GLY A 505 -19.01 16.63 -5.23
N VAL A 506 -18.69 16.48 -6.52
CA VAL A 506 -17.33 16.20 -7.03
C VAL A 506 -16.32 17.32 -6.69
N ASN A 507 -16.80 18.50 -6.28
CA ASN A 507 -15.96 19.63 -5.84
C ASN A 507 -15.70 19.67 -4.33
N LEU A 508 -16.25 18.74 -3.54
CA LEU A 508 -15.99 18.65 -2.11
C LEU A 508 -14.52 18.28 -1.85
N LYS A 509 -13.86 18.98 -0.92
CA LYS A 509 -12.44 18.76 -0.57
C LYS A 509 -12.29 17.60 0.40
N LEU A 510 -12.67 16.40 -0.03
CA LEU A 510 -12.67 15.19 0.78
C LEU A 510 -11.28 14.53 0.84
N GLY A 511 -11.10 13.69 1.85
CA GLY A 511 -10.01 12.72 1.88
C GLY A 511 -10.36 11.46 1.10
N GLN A 512 -9.75 10.34 1.47
CA GLN A 512 -10.28 9.04 1.05
C GLN A 512 -11.70 8.87 1.64
N VAL A 513 -12.72 8.74 0.79
CA VAL A 513 -14.12 8.54 1.20
C VAL A 513 -14.36 7.06 1.43
N SER A 514 -14.47 6.64 2.69
CA SER A 514 -14.43 5.22 3.06
C SER A 514 -15.78 4.62 3.45
N GLY A 515 -16.73 5.45 3.87
CA GLY A 515 -18.07 5.02 4.27
C GLY A 515 -19.13 6.09 3.96
N LEU A 516 -20.33 5.66 3.60
CA LEU A 516 -21.49 6.49 3.27
C LEU A 516 -22.75 5.97 3.97
N ALA A 517 -23.60 6.87 4.43
CA ALA A 517 -24.94 6.53 4.90
C ALA A 517 -25.96 7.62 4.51
N LEU A 518 -27.24 7.34 4.75
CA LEU A 518 -28.31 8.33 4.66
C LEU A 518 -28.90 8.57 6.06
N ASP A 519 -29.11 9.83 6.43
CA ASP A 519 -29.79 10.16 7.68
C ASP A 519 -31.33 9.95 7.55
N PRO A 520 -32.10 10.00 8.66
CA PRO A 520 -33.57 9.86 8.62
C PRO A 520 -34.34 10.97 7.86
N LYS A 521 -33.64 11.89 7.16
CA LYS A 521 -34.19 12.91 6.27
C LYS A 521 -33.69 12.74 4.82
N ASN A 522 -33.00 11.64 4.52
CA ASN A 522 -32.29 11.36 3.26
C ASN A 522 -31.15 12.34 2.92
N ASN A 523 -30.55 13.00 3.92
CA ASN A 523 -29.27 13.69 3.71
C ASN A 523 -28.15 12.67 3.56
N LEU A 524 -27.19 12.94 2.66
CA LEU A 524 -26.02 12.11 2.49
C LEU A 524 -25.03 12.36 3.63
N VAL A 525 -24.64 11.31 4.35
CA VAL A 525 -23.61 11.38 5.38
C VAL A 525 -22.34 10.72 4.87
N ILE A 526 -21.25 11.47 4.82
CA ILE A 526 -19.94 11.05 4.29
C ILE A 526 -18.96 10.83 5.44
N PHE A 527 -18.32 9.67 5.50
CA PHE A 527 -17.18 9.40 6.40
C PHE A 527 -15.88 9.32 5.59
N HIS A 528 -14.91 10.19 5.91
CA HIS A 528 -13.66 10.32 5.16
C HIS A 528 -12.41 10.45 6.04
N ARG A 529 -11.28 9.94 5.53
CA ARG A 529 -9.97 9.96 6.21
C ARG A 529 -9.29 11.34 6.21
N GLY A 530 -9.77 12.28 5.40
CA GLY A 530 -9.19 13.63 5.29
C GLY A 530 -7.77 13.64 4.72
N ASP A 531 -6.82 14.24 5.43
CA ASP A 531 -5.39 14.24 5.08
C ASP A 531 -4.68 12.92 5.40
N HIS A 532 -5.22 12.12 6.32
CA HIS A 532 -4.75 10.74 6.54
C HIS A 532 -5.05 9.86 5.32
N VAL A 533 -4.11 8.98 5.00
CA VAL A 533 -4.19 8.05 3.87
C VAL A 533 -3.88 6.66 4.38
N TRP A 534 -4.77 5.70 4.14
CA TRP A 534 -4.43 4.30 4.29
C TRP A 534 -3.57 3.88 3.09
N ASP A 535 -2.30 3.60 3.37
CA ASP A 535 -1.32 3.04 2.44
C ASP A 535 -0.66 1.75 2.98
N ARG A 536 0.26 1.18 2.21
CA ARG A 536 1.04 -0.01 2.60
C ARG A 536 2.03 0.21 3.77
N ASN A 537 2.10 1.42 4.32
CA ASN A 537 2.96 1.79 5.46
C ASN A 537 2.11 2.17 6.70
N SER A 538 0.79 2.01 6.65
CA SER A 538 -0.12 2.38 7.75
C SER A 538 -0.13 1.37 8.89
N PHE A 539 0.14 0.10 8.60
CA PHE A 539 0.15 -1.02 9.55
C PHE A 539 1.39 -1.90 9.34
N ASP A 540 1.81 -2.63 10.38
CA ASP A 540 2.81 -3.69 10.26
C ASP A 540 2.19 -5.08 10.02
N SER A 541 3.03 -6.12 9.98
CA SER A 541 2.62 -7.53 9.81
C SER A 541 1.89 -8.13 11.00
N SER A 542 1.83 -7.44 12.14
CA SER A 542 0.97 -7.77 13.29
C SER A 542 -0.32 -6.94 13.27
N PHE A 543 -0.59 -6.23 12.16
CA PHE A 543 -1.71 -5.32 11.96
C PHE A 543 -1.74 -4.16 12.96
N VAL A 544 -0.61 -3.79 13.53
CA VAL A 544 -0.52 -2.68 14.50
C VAL A 544 -0.36 -1.38 13.71
N TYR A 545 -1.23 -0.39 13.95
CA TYR A 545 -1.13 0.91 13.28
C TYR A 545 0.18 1.63 13.64
N GLN A 546 0.92 2.05 12.62
CA GLN A 546 2.29 2.59 12.73
C GLN A 546 2.34 4.11 12.82
N GLN A 547 1.42 4.82 12.15
CA GLN A 547 1.48 6.28 11.99
C GLN A 547 0.91 7.05 13.20
N ARG A 548 0.95 6.45 14.40
CA ARG A 548 0.43 6.99 15.67
C ARG A 548 0.91 8.40 15.99
N GLY A 549 2.14 8.73 15.58
CA GLY A 549 2.76 10.04 15.80
C GLY A 549 2.17 11.20 14.99
N LEU A 550 1.20 10.94 14.08
CA LEU A 550 0.40 12.00 13.46
C LEU A 550 -0.63 12.58 14.43
N GLY A 551 -1.04 11.84 15.46
CA GLY A 551 -2.25 12.14 16.23
C GLY A 551 -3.53 11.72 15.50
N PRO A 552 -4.72 11.92 16.12
CA PRO A 552 -5.98 11.73 15.44
C PRO A 552 -6.24 12.87 14.43
N ILE A 553 -7.12 12.61 13.47
CA ILE A 553 -7.45 13.50 12.36
C ILE A 553 -7.98 14.85 12.86
N GLU A 554 -7.30 15.95 12.51
CA GLU A 554 -7.62 17.29 13.02
C GLU A 554 -8.82 17.98 12.34
N GLN A 555 -9.33 17.49 11.21
CA GLN A 555 -10.57 17.99 10.60
C GLN A 555 -11.78 17.15 11.00
N ASN A 556 -12.98 17.70 10.83
CA ASN A 556 -14.20 16.89 10.83
C ASN A 556 -14.08 15.80 9.75
N THR A 557 -14.47 14.58 10.10
CA THR A 557 -14.40 13.38 9.25
C THR A 557 -15.77 12.89 8.82
N ILE A 558 -16.82 13.29 9.53
CA ILE A 558 -18.23 13.01 9.23
C ILE A 558 -18.84 14.31 8.73
N LEU A 559 -19.37 14.32 7.51
CA LEU A 559 -20.06 15.47 6.91
C LEU A 559 -21.49 15.09 6.56
N VAL A 560 -22.46 15.92 6.93
CA VAL A 560 -23.86 15.80 6.46
C VAL A 560 -24.03 16.75 5.28
N ILE A 561 -24.50 16.24 4.15
CA ILE A 561 -24.52 16.89 2.84
C ILE A 561 -25.96 16.92 2.30
N ASP A 562 -26.39 18.08 1.81
CA ASP A 562 -27.67 18.23 1.11
C ASP A 562 -27.65 17.42 -0.21
N PRO A 563 -28.62 16.52 -0.44
CA PRO A 563 -28.61 15.61 -1.59
C PRO A 563 -28.88 16.34 -2.93
N SER A 564 -29.39 17.57 -2.90
CA SER A 564 -29.76 18.37 -4.07
C SER A 564 -28.60 19.24 -4.54
N ASN A 565 -28.00 20.02 -3.64
CA ASN A 565 -27.01 21.05 -3.97
C ASN A 565 -25.58 20.76 -3.46
N ALA A 566 -25.38 19.67 -2.71
CA ALA A 566 -24.12 19.26 -2.08
C ALA A 566 -23.49 20.26 -1.09
N GLU A 567 -24.29 21.17 -0.51
CA GLU A 567 -23.84 22.01 0.60
C GLU A 567 -23.66 21.18 1.89
N VAL A 568 -22.69 21.57 2.72
CA VAL A 568 -22.43 20.93 4.02
C VAL A 568 -23.40 21.49 5.05
N LEU A 569 -24.35 20.66 5.49
CA LEU A 569 -25.38 20.99 6.48
C LEU A 569 -24.86 20.91 7.92
N ASP A 570 -24.01 19.92 8.20
CA ASP A 570 -23.33 19.75 9.50
C ASP A 570 -22.00 19.00 9.32
N SER A 571 -21.08 19.07 10.30
CA SER A 571 -19.82 18.33 10.27
C SER A 571 -19.26 18.04 11.66
N THR A 572 -18.84 16.79 11.89
CA THR A 572 -18.40 16.26 13.19
C THR A 572 -17.23 15.26 13.04
N GLY A 573 -16.80 14.62 14.14
CA GLY A 573 -15.76 13.57 14.13
C GLY A 573 -14.31 14.06 14.30
N LYS A 574 -14.07 15.38 14.34
CA LYS A 574 -12.74 15.97 14.59
C LYS A 574 -12.08 15.40 15.85
N ASN A 575 -10.80 15.07 15.72
CA ASN A 575 -9.92 14.53 16.77
C ASN A 575 -10.33 13.13 17.32
N LEU A 576 -11.34 12.45 16.76
CA LEU A 576 -11.77 11.13 17.24
C LEU A 576 -11.09 9.94 16.53
N PHE A 577 -10.76 10.10 15.25
CA PHE A 577 -10.39 8.99 14.36
C PHE A 577 -8.95 9.06 13.85
N TYR A 578 -8.39 7.92 13.44
CA TYR A 578 -7.07 7.78 12.84
C TYR A 578 -7.14 7.20 11.42
N LEU A 579 -7.99 6.19 11.18
CA LEU A 579 -8.31 5.68 9.85
C LEU A 579 -9.79 5.24 9.82
N PRO A 580 -10.71 6.17 9.54
CA PRO A 580 -12.09 5.90 9.13
C PRO A 580 -12.22 4.74 8.14
N HIS A 581 -13.23 3.89 8.34
CA HIS A 581 -13.65 2.91 7.36
C HIS A 581 -15.17 2.99 7.12
N GLY A 582 -15.98 2.04 7.61
CA GLY A 582 -17.42 1.98 7.39
C GLY A 582 -18.22 2.96 8.24
N LEU A 583 -19.43 3.27 7.77
CA LEU A 583 -20.41 4.16 8.40
C LEU A 583 -21.82 3.58 8.17
N SER A 584 -22.62 3.47 9.23
CA SER A 584 -24.06 3.31 9.13
C SER A 584 -24.78 4.20 10.15
N ILE A 585 -26.12 4.26 10.05
CA ILE A 585 -26.96 5.09 10.91
C ILE A 585 -28.08 4.22 11.47
N ASP A 586 -28.29 4.25 12.80
CA ASP A 586 -29.39 3.52 13.41
C ASP A 586 -30.72 4.29 13.33
N LYS A 587 -31.84 3.60 13.60
CA LYS A 587 -33.20 4.17 13.55
C LYS A 587 -33.43 5.38 14.46
N ASP A 588 -32.54 5.64 15.43
CA ASP A 588 -32.61 6.77 16.34
C ASP A 588 -31.66 7.91 15.91
N GLY A 589 -31.07 7.80 14.70
CA GLY A 589 -30.21 8.78 14.05
C GLY A 589 -28.73 8.72 14.46
N ASN A 590 -28.30 7.75 15.27
CA ASN A 590 -26.92 7.71 15.77
C ASN A 590 -25.97 7.19 14.68
N TYR A 591 -24.80 7.80 14.56
CA TYR A 591 -23.74 7.32 13.67
C TYR A 591 -23.04 6.12 14.28
N TRP A 592 -22.93 5.03 13.53
CA TRP A 592 -22.12 3.87 13.85
C TRP A 592 -20.95 3.80 12.87
N VAL A 593 -19.72 3.83 13.38
CA VAL A 593 -18.52 3.94 12.54
C VAL A 593 -17.43 2.99 12.99
N THR A 594 -16.65 2.49 12.03
CA THR A 594 -15.47 1.66 12.28
C THR A 594 -14.19 2.45 12.05
N ASP A 595 -13.18 2.24 12.90
CA ASP A 595 -11.82 2.75 12.68
C ASP A 595 -10.83 1.58 12.75
N VAL A 596 -10.14 1.36 11.64
CA VAL A 596 -9.22 0.23 11.47
C VAL A 596 -7.88 0.43 12.18
N ALA A 597 -7.46 1.68 12.40
CA ALA A 597 -6.22 2.00 13.12
C ALA A 597 -6.42 1.85 14.62
N LEU A 598 -7.59 2.24 15.12
CA LEU A 598 -7.99 2.08 16.51
C LEU A 598 -8.44 0.65 16.82
N HIS A 599 -8.80 -0.18 15.83
CA HIS A 599 -9.37 -1.52 16.01
C HIS A 599 -10.70 -1.49 16.79
N GLN A 600 -11.52 -0.48 16.51
CA GLN A 600 -12.70 -0.14 17.30
C GLN A 600 -13.92 0.22 16.44
N VAL A 601 -15.09 0.05 17.05
CA VAL A 601 -16.39 0.48 16.52
C VAL A 601 -17.04 1.43 17.53
N PHE A 602 -17.58 2.55 17.05
CA PHE A 602 -18.10 3.64 17.86
C PHE A 602 -19.57 3.88 17.55
N LYS A 603 -20.39 4.13 18.58
CA LYS A 603 -21.69 4.81 18.44
C LYS A 603 -21.51 6.28 18.84
N LEU A 604 -21.89 7.20 17.97
CA LEU A 604 -21.92 8.64 18.25
C LEU A 604 -23.37 9.14 18.21
N GLY A 605 -23.77 9.95 19.18
CA GLY A 605 -25.01 10.73 19.08
C GLY A 605 -24.81 11.94 18.17
N VAL A 606 -25.87 12.38 17.48
CA VAL A 606 -25.81 13.45 16.46
C VAL A 606 -25.24 14.78 16.99
N HIS A 607 -25.37 15.03 18.29
CA HIS A 607 -24.91 16.26 18.95
C HIS A 607 -23.92 16.00 20.10
N ASP A 608 -23.51 14.75 20.30
CA ASP A 608 -22.62 14.35 21.39
C ASP A 608 -21.15 14.49 20.97
N LYS A 609 -20.32 15.04 21.86
CA LYS A 609 -18.88 15.22 21.61
C LYS A 609 -18.05 13.99 21.92
N GLU A 610 -18.61 13.05 22.67
CA GLU A 610 -17.97 11.83 23.15
C GLU A 610 -18.77 10.61 22.68
N PRO A 611 -18.14 9.47 22.37
CA PRO A 611 -18.86 8.26 21.94
C PRO A 611 -19.81 7.72 23.02
N LEU A 612 -21.04 7.39 22.62
CA LEU A 612 -22.06 6.75 23.45
C LEU A 612 -21.74 5.28 23.76
N LEU A 613 -21.02 4.61 22.86
CA LEU A 613 -20.50 3.25 23.02
C LEU A 613 -19.20 3.11 22.24
N ILE A 614 -18.25 2.35 22.79
CA ILE A 614 -17.02 1.94 22.08
C ILE A 614 -16.84 0.43 22.27
N LEU A 615 -16.71 -0.29 21.16
CA LEU A 615 -16.40 -1.71 21.10
C LEU A 615 -14.97 -1.90 20.56
N GLY A 616 -14.27 -2.95 20.99
CA GLY A 616 -12.85 -3.17 20.64
C GLY A 616 -11.87 -2.46 21.59
N ARG A 617 -10.55 -2.65 21.36
CA ARG A 617 -9.49 -2.02 22.15
C ARG A 617 -8.60 -1.13 21.29
N SER A 618 -8.57 0.16 21.66
CA SER A 618 -7.79 1.20 21.00
C SER A 618 -6.35 0.76 20.71
N LEU A 619 -5.96 0.84 19.44
CA LEU A 619 -4.60 0.57 18.93
C LEU A 619 -4.08 -0.86 19.21
N GLN A 620 -4.98 -1.83 19.44
CA GLN A 620 -4.67 -3.22 19.84
C GLN A 620 -5.46 -4.24 18.98
N PRO A 621 -4.87 -4.80 17.91
CA PRO A 621 -5.48 -5.87 17.13
C PRO A 621 -5.70 -7.14 17.96
N GLY A 622 -6.78 -7.87 17.66
CA GLY A 622 -7.04 -9.19 18.24
C GLY A 622 -8.27 -9.89 17.68
N SER A 623 -8.50 -11.13 18.12
CA SER A 623 -9.55 -12.02 17.60
C SER A 623 -10.44 -12.63 18.69
N ASP A 624 -10.38 -12.10 19.92
CA ASP A 624 -11.25 -12.51 21.03
C ASP A 624 -12.59 -11.74 21.03
N LYS A 625 -13.35 -11.80 22.13
CA LYS A 625 -14.67 -11.16 22.25
C LYS A 625 -14.64 -9.64 22.51
N ASN A 626 -13.47 -9.08 22.83
CA ASN A 626 -13.26 -7.69 23.25
C ASN A 626 -12.33 -6.91 22.31
N HIS A 627 -11.70 -7.59 21.35
CA HIS A 627 -10.80 -7.01 20.34
C HIS A 627 -11.32 -7.30 18.94
N PHE A 628 -11.03 -6.39 18.01
CA PHE A 628 -11.19 -6.57 16.57
C PHE A 628 -9.81 -6.54 15.90
N CYS A 629 -9.73 -6.95 14.64
CA CYS A 629 -8.54 -6.81 13.81
C CYS A 629 -8.94 -6.10 12.52
N GLN A 630 -8.86 -4.76 12.56
CA GLN A 630 -9.26 -3.86 11.47
C GLN A 630 -10.74 -4.12 11.07
N PRO A 631 -11.71 -3.75 11.94
CA PRO A 631 -13.13 -3.92 11.65
C PRO A 631 -13.51 -3.09 10.42
N THR A 632 -14.17 -3.72 9.48
CA THR A 632 -14.51 -3.12 8.19
C THR A 632 -15.80 -2.32 8.31
N ASP A 633 -16.88 -2.92 8.79
CA ASP A 633 -18.20 -2.30 8.73
C ASP A 633 -19.10 -2.70 9.90
N VAL A 634 -20.17 -1.94 10.11
CA VAL A 634 -21.13 -2.10 11.20
C VAL A 634 -22.55 -1.86 10.71
N ALA A 635 -23.46 -2.79 10.98
CA ALA A 635 -24.89 -2.65 10.72
C ALA A 635 -25.68 -2.86 12.01
N VAL A 636 -26.78 -2.12 12.20
CA VAL A 636 -27.61 -2.18 13.41
C VAL A 636 -29.05 -2.55 13.05
N ASP A 637 -29.54 -3.65 13.62
CA ASP A 637 -30.89 -4.14 13.34
C ASP A 637 -31.95 -3.19 13.93
N PRO A 638 -32.88 -2.65 13.12
CA PRO A 638 -33.78 -1.59 13.56
C PRO A 638 -34.88 -2.09 14.52
N VAL A 639 -35.12 -3.40 14.61
CA VAL A 639 -36.17 -4.00 15.44
C VAL A 639 -35.62 -4.40 16.82
N THR A 640 -34.44 -4.99 16.86
CA THR A 640 -33.80 -5.55 18.06
C THR A 640 -32.71 -4.64 18.63
N GLY A 641 -32.14 -3.74 17.83
CA GLY A 641 -30.95 -2.95 18.14
C GLY A 641 -29.65 -3.76 18.22
N ASN A 642 -29.65 -5.02 17.76
CA ASN A 642 -28.43 -5.83 17.70
C ASN A 642 -27.41 -5.23 16.72
N ILE A 643 -26.15 -5.23 17.13
CA ILE A 643 -25.03 -4.61 16.42
C ILE A 643 -24.23 -5.73 15.75
N TYR A 644 -24.13 -5.70 14.42
CA TYR A 644 -23.38 -6.65 13.61
C TYR A 644 -22.12 -5.96 13.10
N VAL A 645 -20.94 -6.51 13.41
CA VAL A 645 -19.64 -5.97 12.99
C VAL A 645 -18.94 -6.98 12.10
N SER A 646 -18.51 -6.56 10.91
CA SER A 646 -17.59 -7.35 10.09
C SER A 646 -16.15 -7.05 10.51
N ASP A 647 -15.45 -8.10 10.91
CA ASP A 647 -14.10 -8.04 11.48
C ASP A 647 -13.18 -8.81 10.53
N GLY A 648 -12.54 -8.08 9.61
CA GLY A 648 -12.46 -8.56 8.23
C GLY A 648 -11.16 -8.41 7.46
N TYR A 649 -10.26 -7.47 7.77
CA TYR A 649 -8.96 -7.40 7.06
C TYR A 649 -7.93 -8.39 7.59
N CYS A 650 -7.92 -8.60 8.91
CA CYS A 650 -7.02 -9.57 9.57
C CYS A 650 -7.74 -10.57 10.49
N ASN A 651 -9.07 -10.54 10.49
CA ASN A 651 -9.95 -11.61 10.92
C ASN A 651 -10.86 -12.00 9.74
N SER A 652 -11.68 -13.05 9.89
CA SER A 652 -12.64 -13.47 8.84
C SER A 652 -13.99 -13.85 9.45
N ARG A 653 -14.54 -12.94 10.28
CA ARG A 653 -15.76 -13.21 11.07
C ARG A 653 -16.75 -12.05 11.05
N ILE A 654 -18.02 -12.37 11.28
CA ILE A 654 -19.03 -11.44 11.76
C ILE A 654 -19.15 -11.62 13.28
N VAL A 655 -19.19 -10.52 14.03
CA VAL A 655 -19.38 -10.51 15.48
C VAL A 655 -20.67 -9.76 15.81
N VAL A 656 -21.48 -10.30 16.71
CA VAL A 656 -22.79 -9.72 17.08
C VAL A 656 -22.80 -9.33 18.55
N PHE A 657 -23.24 -8.11 18.82
CA PHE A 657 -23.42 -7.56 20.16
C PHE A 657 -24.88 -7.11 20.37
N SER A 658 -25.31 -7.10 21.62
CA SER A 658 -26.60 -6.51 22.03
C SER A 658 -26.57 -4.98 21.96
N PRO A 659 -27.72 -4.28 22.04
CA PRO A 659 -27.77 -2.80 22.00
C PRO A 659 -26.89 -2.09 23.04
N ASN A 660 -26.59 -2.76 24.16
CA ASN A 660 -25.71 -2.29 25.23
C ASN A 660 -24.26 -2.83 25.15
N GLY A 661 -23.84 -3.34 23.99
CA GLY A 661 -22.44 -3.72 23.71
C GLY A 661 -21.97 -5.04 24.31
N MET A 662 -22.86 -5.93 24.76
CA MET A 662 -22.46 -7.26 25.24
C MET A 662 -22.34 -8.23 24.06
N PHE A 663 -21.24 -8.99 23.99
CA PHE A 663 -21.06 -10.06 22.99
C PHE A 663 -22.19 -11.09 23.09
N ILE A 664 -22.87 -11.36 21.95
CA ILE A 664 -23.86 -12.43 21.80
C ILE A 664 -23.17 -13.64 21.15
N MET A 665 -22.69 -13.49 19.92
CA MET A 665 -22.16 -14.59 19.08
C MET A 665 -21.19 -14.09 18.02
N GLN A 666 -20.55 -15.04 17.32
CA GLN A 666 -19.78 -14.78 16.10
C GLN A 666 -19.88 -15.97 15.15
N TRP A 667 -19.71 -15.75 13.85
CA TRP A 667 -19.55 -16.80 12.84
C TRP A 667 -18.58 -16.36 11.74
N GLY A 668 -18.08 -17.31 10.95
CA GLY A 668 -17.08 -17.08 9.91
C GLY A 668 -15.78 -17.84 10.18
N GLU A 669 -15.17 -18.32 9.10
CA GLU A 669 -13.84 -18.94 9.07
C GLU A 669 -13.06 -18.37 7.88
N GLU A 670 -11.72 -18.34 7.97
CA GLU A 670 -10.88 -17.95 6.83
C GLU A 670 -11.05 -18.93 5.65
N THR A 671 -11.09 -18.37 4.43
CA THR A 671 -11.11 -19.14 3.18
C THR A 671 -9.77 -19.87 2.99
N SER A 672 -9.77 -21.15 3.39
CA SER A 672 -8.68 -22.11 3.19
C SER A 672 -8.37 -22.33 1.70
N VAL A 673 -7.09 -22.59 1.38
CA VAL A 673 -6.58 -22.85 0.01
C VAL A 673 -7.46 -23.86 -0.74
N GLY A 674 -8.19 -23.38 -1.76
CA GLY A 674 -9.14 -24.17 -2.53
C GLY A 674 -10.35 -23.34 -2.97
N LYS A 675 -11.50 -24.01 -3.15
CA LYS A 675 -12.77 -23.33 -3.45
C LYS A 675 -13.41 -22.86 -2.14
N ALA A 676 -13.69 -21.56 -2.05
CA ALA A 676 -14.39 -20.98 -0.90
C ALA A 676 -15.75 -21.66 -0.68
N LYS A 677 -16.11 -21.88 0.59
CA LYS A 677 -17.37 -22.51 1.00
C LYS A 677 -18.38 -21.46 1.49
N PRO A 678 -19.68 -21.81 1.56
CA PRO A 678 -20.65 -21.07 2.35
C PRO A 678 -20.18 -20.87 3.80
N GLY A 679 -20.32 -19.66 4.33
CA GLY A 679 -19.95 -19.31 5.70
C GLY A 679 -18.44 -19.15 5.97
N GLN A 680 -17.58 -19.42 4.98
CA GLN A 680 -16.19 -18.94 5.01
C GLN A 680 -16.14 -17.52 4.41
N PHE A 681 -15.17 -16.71 4.82
CA PHE A 681 -14.90 -15.38 4.26
C PHE A 681 -13.42 -15.25 3.91
N ARG A 682 -13.04 -14.27 3.09
CA ARG A 682 -11.64 -13.88 2.87
C ARG A 682 -11.41 -12.46 3.37
N ILE A 683 -12.28 -11.52 3.02
CA ILE A 683 -12.44 -10.22 3.69
C ILE A 683 -13.95 -9.90 3.71
N PRO A 684 -14.68 -10.11 4.82
CA PRO A 684 -16.02 -9.55 4.97
C PRO A 684 -15.88 -8.01 5.09
N HIS A 685 -16.31 -7.28 4.06
CA HIS A 685 -15.92 -5.87 3.86
C HIS A 685 -17.04 -4.86 4.09
N SER A 686 -18.29 -5.26 3.86
CA SER A 686 -19.48 -4.40 3.98
C SER A 686 -20.71 -5.25 4.34
N LEU A 687 -21.64 -4.65 5.08
CA LEU A 687 -22.83 -5.26 5.65
C LEU A 687 -24.09 -4.52 5.24
N THR A 688 -25.08 -5.25 4.72
CA THR A 688 -26.44 -4.73 4.62
C THR A 688 -27.44 -5.64 5.31
N LEU A 689 -28.34 -5.04 6.08
CA LEU A 689 -29.49 -5.73 6.64
C LEU A 689 -30.62 -5.79 5.62
N VAL A 690 -31.44 -6.84 5.73
CA VAL A 690 -32.57 -7.11 4.85
C VAL A 690 -33.76 -7.52 5.74
N PRO A 691 -34.43 -6.55 6.40
CA PRO A 691 -35.38 -6.84 7.48
C PRO A 691 -36.59 -7.66 7.02
N GLU A 692 -37.10 -7.40 5.81
CA GLU A 692 -38.21 -8.14 5.19
C GLU A 692 -38.00 -9.67 5.16
N PHE A 693 -36.73 -10.11 5.09
CA PHE A 693 -36.33 -11.51 4.96
C PHE A 693 -35.55 -12.03 6.17
N GLY A 694 -35.44 -11.25 7.26
CA GLY A 694 -34.68 -11.59 8.47
C GLY A 694 -33.19 -11.85 8.23
N GLN A 695 -32.58 -11.21 7.22
CA GLN A 695 -31.23 -11.53 6.75
C GLN A 695 -30.22 -10.41 6.97
N LEU A 696 -28.96 -10.80 7.19
CA LEU A 696 -27.77 -9.96 7.03
C LEU A 696 -27.01 -10.47 5.81
N CYS A 697 -26.75 -9.60 4.84
CA CYS A 697 -25.93 -9.88 3.67
C CYS A 697 -24.56 -9.20 3.80
N VAL A 698 -23.52 -9.93 3.39
CA VAL A 698 -22.10 -9.56 3.58
C VAL A 698 -21.40 -9.56 2.23
N ALA A 699 -20.74 -8.46 1.88
CA ALA A 699 -19.78 -8.44 0.77
C ALA A 699 -18.49 -9.17 1.20
N ASP A 700 -18.21 -10.33 0.60
CA ASP A 700 -17.01 -11.13 0.88
C ASP A 700 -15.97 -10.82 -0.20
N ARG A 701 -15.26 -9.69 -0.01
CA ARG A 701 -14.60 -8.93 -1.08
C ARG A 701 -13.71 -9.78 -1.96
N GLU A 702 -12.62 -10.31 -1.42
CA GLU A 702 -11.60 -11.09 -2.15
C GLU A 702 -12.12 -12.45 -2.68
N ASN A 703 -13.37 -12.82 -2.37
CA ASN A 703 -14.06 -13.96 -2.96
C ASN A 703 -15.07 -13.54 -4.05
N GLY A 704 -15.23 -12.25 -4.36
CA GLY A 704 -16.12 -11.73 -5.42
C GLY A 704 -17.56 -12.23 -5.31
N ARG A 705 -18.19 -12.09 -4.13
CA ARG A 705 -19.56 -12.57 -3.85
C ARG A 705 -20.23 -11.82 -2.70
N ILE A 706 -21.57 -11.92 -2.66
CA ILE A 706 -22.39 -11.58 -1.49
C ILE A 706 -22.82 -12.89 -0.81
N GLN A 707 -22.71 -13.00 0.51
CA GLN A 707 -23.28 -14.11 1.28
C GLN A 707 -24.32 -13.59 2.27
N CYS A 708 -25.51 -14.19 2.27
CA CYS A 708 -26.61 -13.80 3.16
C CYS A 708 -26.88 -14.88 4.22
N PHE A 709 -27.08 -14.44 5.46
CA PHE A 709 -27.24 -15.24 6.67
C PHE A 709 -28.49 -14.82 7.42
N ARG A 710 -29.10 -15.70 8.21
CA ARG A 710 -30.15 -15.27 9.17
C ARG A 710 -29.54 -14.36 10.23
N SER A 711 -30.11 -13.17 10.40
CA SER A 711 -29.65 -12.19 11.40
C SER A 711 -29.71 -12.73 12.84
N GLU A 712 -30.72 -13.55 13.15
CA GLU A 712 -30.93 -14.15 14.48
C GLU A 712 -29.93 -15.26 14.87
N THR A 713 -29.31 -15.94 13.90
CA THR A 713 -28.57 -17.19 14.17
C THR A 713 -27.21 -17.33 13.47
N GLY A 714 -26.90 -16.47 12.49
CA GLY A 714 -25.72 -16.65 11.63
C GLY A 714 -25.81 -17.84 10.67
N GLU A 715 -26.97 -18.49 10.51
CA GLU A 715 -27.15 -19.59 9.56
C GLU A 715 -27.05 -19.08 8.11
N PHE A 716 -26.12 -19.64 7.34
CA PHE A 716 -26.00 -19.35 5.90
C PHE A 716 -27.31 -19.67 5.18
N THR A 717 -27.84 -18.69 4.46
CA THR A 717 -29.08 -18.80 3.70
C THR A 717 -28.81 -18.92 2.20
N ARG A 718 -27.93 -18.08 1.63
CA ARG A 718 -27.62 -18.08 0.19
C ARG A 718 -26.35 -17.29 -0.17
N GLU A 719 -25.85 -17.52 -1.39
CA GLU A 719 -24.77 -16.76 -2.03
C GLU A 719 -25.30 -16.11 -3.31
N ILE A 720 -24.93 -14.85 -3.57
CA ILE A 720 -25.07 -14.20 -4.88
C ILE A 720 -23.66 -14.02 -5.45
N LYS A 721 -23.40 -14.59 -6.62
CA LYS A 721 -22.12 -14.48 -7.30
C LYS A 721 -22.31 -14.40 -8.81
N HIS A 722 -21.80 -13.32 -9.41
CA HIS A 722 -21.86 -13.11 -10.86
C HIS A 722 -20.45 -12.94 -11.46
N LYS A 723 -20.24 -13.31 -12.74
CA LYS A 723 -18.92 -13.15 -13.38
C LYS A 723 -18.46 -11.69 -13.41
N LEU A 724 -19.39 -10.76 -13.65
CA LEU A 724 -19.08 -9.33 -13.75
C LEU A 724 -18.55 -8.70 -12.46
N PHE A 725 -18.72 -9.34 -11.30
CA PHE A 725 -18.07 -8.88 -10.05
C PHE A 725 -16.54 -9.00 -10.11
N GLY A 726 -15.99 -9.81 -11.03
CA GLY A 726 -14.56 -10.10 -11.07
C GLY A 726 -14.10 -10.85 -9.81
N ARG A 727 -12.98 -10.41 -9.21
CA ARG A 727 -12.42 -11.00 -7.98
C ARG A 727 -12.81 -10.27 -6.70
N GLU A 728 -13.16 -8.99 -6.79
CA GLU A 728 -13.38 -8.11 -5.65
C GLU A 728 -14.79 -7.50 -5.66
N LEU A 729 -15.53 -7.65 -4.56
CA LEU A 729 -16.80 -6.93 -4.35
C LEU A 729 -16.71 -6.12 -3.05
N PHE A 730 -16.58 -4.79 -3.15
CA PHE A 730 -16.24 -3.94 -2.01
C PHE A 730 -17.43 -3.70 -1.09
N ALA A 731 -18.57 -3.28 -1.64
CA ALA A 731 -19.71 -2.85 -0.84
C ALA A 731 -21.07 -3.29 -1.41
N VAL A 732 -22.05 -3.36 -0.52
CA VAL A 732 -23.42 -3.78 -0.80
C VAL A 732 -24.43 -2.98 0.03
N SER A 733 -25.46 -2.45 -0.61
CA SER A 733 -26.59 -1.75 0.02
C SER A 733 -27.90 -2.43 -0.38
N TYR A 734 -28.86 -2.50 0.53
CA TYR A 734 -30.22 -2.96 0.28
C TYR A 734 -31.20 -1.80 0.48
N ILE A 735 -32.25 -1.73 -0.35
CA ILE A 735 -33.42 -0.89 -0.09
C ILE A 735 -34.70 -1.75 -0.06
N PRO A 736 -35.71 -1.37 0.76
CA PRO A 736 -37.01 -2.01 0.78
C PRO A 736 -37.64 -2.17 -0.61
N GLY A 737 -38.49 -3.19 -0.77
CA GLY A 737 -39.02 -3.56 -2.09
C GLY A 737 -38.10 -4.48 -2.90
N GLY A 738 -36.99 -4.93 -2.33
CA GLY A 738 -36.24 -6.07 -2.86
C GLY A 738 -35.11 -5.73 -3.84
N LEU A 739 -34.46 -4.57 -3.71
CA LEU A 739 -33.35 -4.15 -4.56
C LEU A 739 -32.02 -4.16 -3.79
N LEU A 740 -30.97 -4.69 -4.44
CA LEU A 740 -29.58 -4.63 -3.97
C LEU A 740 -28.75 -3.76 -4.92
N PHE A 741 -27.90 -2.92 -4.34
CA PHE A 741 -26.85 -2.20 -5.04
C PHE A 741 -25.49 -2.73 -4.57
N ALA A 742 -24.51 -2.84 -5.47
CA ALA A 742 -23.15 -3.25 -5.12
C ALA A 742 -22.11 -2.62 -6.05
N VAL A 743 -20.84 -2.57 -5.61
CA VAL A 743 -19.69 -2.08 -6.39
C VAL A 743 -18.52 -3.06 -6.34
N ASN A 744 -17.86 -3.32 -7.48
CA ASN A 744 -16.69 -4.18 -7.58
C ASN A 744 -15.36 -3.41 -7.46
N GLY A 745 -14.28 -4.15 -7.19
CA GLY A 745 -12.92 -3.62 -7.14
C GLY A 745 -12.25 -3.48 -8.50
N MET A 746 -11.03 -2.96 -8.50
CA MET A 746 -10.20 -2.85 -9.70
C MET A 746 -9.81 -4.25 -10.23
N PRO A 747 -9.95 -4.54 -11.54
CA PRO A 747 -9.53 -5.83 -12.08
C PRO A 747 -8.02 -6.06 -11.87
N TYR A 748 -7.64 -7.29 -11.51
CA TYR A 748 -6.23 -7.66 -11.46
C TYR A 748 -5.66 -7.75 -12.88
N PRO A 749 -4.34 -7.58 -13.08
CA PRO A 749 -3.72 -7.74 -14.40
C PRO A 749 -4.07 -9.09 -15.04
N GLY A 750 -4.82 -9.05 -16.15
CA GLY A 750 -5.33 -10.23 -16.88
C GLY A 750 -6.80 -10.56 -16.66
N ASP A 751 -7.49 -9.92 -15.70
CA ASP A 751 -8.96 -9.90 -15.66
C ASP A 751 -9.53 -8.93 -16.72
N ILE A 752 -10.79 -9.12 -17.14
CA ILE A 752 -11.41 -8.40 -18.27
C ILE A 752 -12.63 -7.57 -17.79
N GLU A 753 -13.11 -7.87 -16.58
CA GLU A 753 -14.30 -7.30 -15.95
C GLU A 753 -14.08 -5.83 -15.54
N PRO A 754 -14.85 -4.86 -16.08
CA PRO A 754 -14.67 -3.45 -15.73
C PRO A 754 -15.25 -3.10 -14.36
N VAL A 755 -14.72 -2.02 -13.77
CA VAL A 755 -15.22 -1.45 -12.52
C VAL A 755 -16.54 -0.72 -12.77
N GLN A 756 -17.59 -1.12 -12.07
CA GLN A 756 -18.95 -0.61 -12.24
C GLN A 756 -19.81 -0.85 -10.99
N GLY A 757 -20.90 -0.10 -10.87
CA GLY A 757 -21.98 -0.39 -9.96
C GLY A 757 -22.99 -1.36 -10.58
N PHE A 758 -23.63 -2.16 -9.74
CA PHE A 758 -24.64 -3.15 -10.11
C PHE A 758 -25.94 -2.85 -9.36
N MET A 759 -27.05 -2.77 -10.09
CA MET A 759 -28.41 -2.83 -9.53
C MET A 759 -28.92 -4.26 -9.73
N MET A 760 -29.43 -4.90 -8.69
CA MET A 760 -29.80 -6.32 -8.68
C MET A 760 -31.15 -6.56 -8.01
N ASN A 761 -31.88 -7.55 -8.51
CA ASN A 761 -33.05 -8.07 -7.82
C ASN A 761 -32.58 -8.92 -6.62
N PHE A 762 -33.02 -8.58 -5.40
CA PHE A 762 -32.67 -9.35 -4.21
C PHE A 762 -33.11 -10.81 -4.37
N SER A 763 -34.37 -11.06 -4.72
CA SER A 763 -34.97 -12.40 -4.70
C SER A 763 -34.34 -13.37 -5.70
N THR A 764 -34.05 -12.94 -6.94
CA THR A 764 -33.41 -13.81 -7.96
C THR A 764 -31.88 -13.77 -7.90
N GLY A 765 -31.29 -12.66 -7.45
CA GLY A 765 -29.84 -12.42 -7.51
C GLY A 765 -29.33 -12.02 -8.89
N GLU A 766 -30.23 -11.69 -9.82
CA GLU A 766 -29.90 -11.25 -11.17
C GLU A 766 -29.59 -9.74 -11.21
N ILE A 767 -28.66 -9.35 -12.08
CA ILE A 767 -28.35 -7.94 -12.35
C ILE A 767 -29.43 -7.38 -13.28
N MET A 768 -30.04 -6.27 -12.85
CA MET A 768 -31.08 -5.54 -13.58
C MET A 768 -30.47 -4.41 -14.43
N ASP A 769 -29.49 -3.68 -13.89
CA ASP A 769 -28.72 -2.65 -14.63
C ASP A 769 -27.29 -2.53 -14.11
N THR A 770 -26.41 -1.90 -14.91
CA THR A 770 -25.00 -1.61 -14.57
C THR A 770 -24.68 -0.14 -14.82
N PHE A 771 -24.17 0.56 -13.81
CA PHE A 771 -23.88 2.00 -13.88
C PHE A 771 -22.40 2.32 -13.69
N ILE A 772 -21.92 3.33 -14.41
CA ILE A 772 -20.56 3.88 -14.32
C ILE A 772 -20.63 5.40 -14.35
N PRO A 773 -19.70 6.13 -13.68
CA PRO A 773 -19.57 7.55 -13.90
C PRO A 773 -19.20 7.83 -15.36
N VAL A 774 -19.70 8.95 -15.89
CA VAL A 774 -19.55 9.39 -17.28
C VAL A 774 -18.44 10.43 -17.39
N ARG A 775 -18.22 11.24 -16.34
CA ARG A 775 -17.19 12.30 -16.32
C ARG A 775 -15.75 11.82 -16.02
N LYS A 776 -15.62 10.67 -15.37
CA LYS A 776 -14.37 9.91 -15.15
C LYS A 776 -14.75 8.43 -15.00
N ASN A 777 -13.74 7.56 -14.89
CA ASN A 777 -13.92 6.21 -14.37
C ASN A 777 -13.95 6.22 -12.83
N PHE A 778 -14.47 5.16 -12.21
CA PHE A 778 -14.13 4.82 -10.83
C PHE A 778 -12.62 4.52 -10.71
N GLU A 779 -11.99 4.89 -9.58
CA GLU A 779 -10.56 4.65 -9.29
C GLU A 779 -10.35 3.62 -8.17
N MET A 780 -11.21 3.63 -7.14
CA MET A 780 -11.44 2.52 -6.21
C MET A 780 -12.76 2.78 -5.45
N PRO A 781 -13.92 2.33 -5.98
CA PRO A 781 -15.21 2.52 -5.34
C PRO A 781 -15.27 1.57 -4.14
N HIS A 782 -15.46 2.15 -2.97
CA HIS A 782 -15.17 1.53 -1.69
C HIS A 782 -16.41 1.29 -0.85
N ASP A 783 -17.41 2.17 -1.00
CA ASP A 783 -18.71 2.04 -0.36
C ASP A 783 -19.86 2.52 -1.27
N VAL A 784 -21.07 2.02 -1.03
CA VAL A 784 -22.29 2.36 -1.78
C VAL A 784 -23.49 2.42 -0.85
N VAL A 785 -24.32 3.46 -0.98
CA VAL A 785 -25.62 3.58 -0.31
C VAL A 785 -26.68 4.04 -1.31
N ALA A 786 -27.93 3.58 -1.13
CA ALA A 786 -29.06 3.99 -1.96
C ALA A 786 -30.28 4.35 -1.10
N SER A 787 -31.10 5.29 -1.57
CA SER A 787 -32.40 5.65 -1.00
C SER A 787 -33.55 4.92 -1.71
N GLU A 788 -34.74 4.93 -1.09
CA GLU A 788 -35.95 4.31 -1.63
C GLU A 788 -36.40 4.89 -2.98
N ASP A 789 -36.00 6.12 -3.30
CA ASP A 789 -36.20 6.79 -4.59
C ASP A 789 -35.25 6.30 -5.71
N LYS A 790 -34.40 5.29 -5.43
CA LYS A 790 -33.36 4.76 -6.31
C LYS A 790 -32.23 5.76 -6.63
N THR A 791 -32.09 6.86 -5.88
CA THR A 791 -30.86 7.65 -5.89
C THR A 791 -29.74 6.83 -5.23
N VAL A 792 -28.58 6.75 -5.88
CA VAL A 792 -27.43 5.95 -5.42
C VAL A 792 -26.21 6.84 -5.25
N TYR A 793 -25.47 6.64 -4.16
CA TYR A 793 -24.20 7.32 -3.89
C TYR A 793 -23.07 6.29 -3.76
N VAL A 794 -21.95 6.53 -4.44
CA VAL A 794 -20.74 5.67 -4.36
C VAL A 794 -19.55 6.49 -3.89
N GLY A 795 -18.92 6.05 -2.81
CA GLY A 795 -17.72 6.66 -2.23
C GLY A 795 -16.45 6.07 -2.85
N ASP A 796 -15.54 6.91 -3.33
CA ASP A 796 -14.28 6.49 -3.95
C ASP A 796 -13.06 6.98 -3.14
N VAL A 797 -12.24 6.03 -2.66
CA VAL A 797 -11.06 6.33 -1.82
C VAL A 797 -9.82 6.77 -2.59
N HIS A 798 -9.77 6.56 -3.90
CA HIS A 798 -8.65 6.99 -4.75
C HIS A 798 -8.98 8.30 -5.47
N ALA A 799 -10.16 8.39 -6.09
CA ALA A 799 -10.66 9.62 -6.70
C ALA A 799 -11.06 10.69 -5.66
N LYS A 800 -11.18 10.31 -4.38
CA LYS A 800 -11.49 11.18 -3.22
C LYS A 800 -12.77 12.00 -3.41
N THR A 801 -13.82 11.33 -3.87
CA THR A 801 -15.10 11.94 -4.25
C THR A 801 -16.26 11.02 -3.87
N VAL A 802 -17.46 11.59 -3.87
CA VAL A 802 -18.70 10.82 -4.01
C VAL A 802 -19.23 10.99 -5.43
N TRP A 803 -19.71 9.90 -6.00
CA TRP A 803 -20.48 9.87 -7.23
C TRP A 803 -21.97 9.76 -6.90
N LYS A 804 -22.83 10.56 -7.53
CA LYS A 804 -24.29 10.46 -7.41
C LYS A 804 -24.85 9.91 -8.72
N PHE A 805 -25.76 8.96 -8.60
CA PHE A 805 -26.55 8.41 -9.69
C PHE A 805 -28.04 8.50 -9.36
N THR A 806 -28.88 8.57 -10.39
CA THR A 806 -30.34 8.67 -10.26
C THR A 806 -31.00 7.74 -11.28
N SER A 807 -32.14 7.15 -10.91
CA SER A 807 -32.91 6.36 -11.85
C SER A 807 -33.73 7.26 -12.78
N THR A 808 -33.57 7.08 -14.09
CA THR A 808 -34.55 7.57 -15.06
C THR A 808 -35.60 6.48 -15.28
N GLU A 809 -36.82 6.72 -14.81
CA GLU A 809 -37.96 5.95 -15.28
C GLU A 809 -38.29 6.44 -16.69
N THR A 810 -38.29 5.53 -17.67
CA THR A 810 -38.61 5.88 -19.06
C THR A 810 -40.11 6.05 -19.22
N ASP A 811 -40.63 7.22 -18.84
CA ASP A 811 -41.97 7.68 -19.19
C ASP A 811 -42.13 7.62 -20.71
N ALA A 812 -42.82 6.59 -21.18
CA ALA A 812 -42.99 6.26 -22.59
C ALA A 812 -44.01 7.16 -23.31
N ASP A 813 -44.14 8.41 -22.86
CA ASP A 813 -45.06 9.42 -23.40
C ASP A 813 -44.59 10.85 -23.07
N HIS A 814 -43.40 11.27 -23.57
CA HIS A 814 -43.12 12.71 -23.83
C HIS A 814 -41.88 13.06 -24.68
N LYS A 815 -40.90 12.17 -24.90
CA LYS A 815 -39.72 12.45 -25.77
C LYS A 815 -40.06 12.39 -27.27
N LEU A 816 -40.83 13.36 -27.77
CA LEU A 816 -41.15 13.50 -29.21
C LEU A 816 -40.99 14.93 -29.77
N GLU A 817 -40.26 15.83 -29.09
CA GLU A 817 -39.98 17.18 -29.65
C GLU A 817 -38.65 17.81 -29.19
N SER A 818 -37.50 17.36 -29.71
CA SER A 818 -36.25 18.18 -29.79
C SER A 818 -35.08 17.61 -30.63
N SER A 819 -35.27 16.60 -31.48
CA SER A 819 -34.20 16.01 -32.31
C SER A 819 -34.13 16.52 -33.76
N SER A 820 -34.22 17.84 -33.96
CA SER A 820 -33.96 18.46 -35.28
C SER A 820 -33.45 19.90 -35.19
N GLY A 821 -32.21 20.12 -35.66
CA GLY A 821 -31.71 21.45 -36.05
C GLY A 821 -30.69 22.10 -35.11
N ARG A 822 -29.45 21.57 -35.03
CA ARG A 822 -28.28 22.34 -34.55
C ARG A 822 -26.92 21.91 -35.10
N ILE A 823 -26.82 21.71 -36.41
CA ILE A 823 -25.53 21.71 -37.14
C ILE A 823 -25.53 22.81 -38.21
N LEU A 824 -25.11 24.01 -37.81
CA LEU A 824 -24.35 24.95 -38.64
C LEU A 824 -23.71 26.02 -37.73
N GLY A 825 -22.39 26.14 -37.75
CA GLY A 825 -21.66 27.04 -36.84
C GLY A 825 -21.48 28.47 -37.36
N ARG A 826 -20.92 29.35 -36.53
CA ARG A 826 -20.32 30.62 -36.99
C ARG A 826 -19.14 31.07 -36.13
N LEU A 827 -18.01 31.30 -36.79
CA LEU A 827 -16.89 32.09 -36.27
C LEU A 827 -17.17 33.59 -36.49
N GLN A 828 -16.49 34.43 -35.70
CA GLN A 828 -16.51 35.91 -35.74
C GLN A 828 -17.87 36.56 -35.35
N GLY A 829 -17.93 37.70 -34.65
CA GLY A 829 -16.85 38.51 -34.07
C GLY A 829 -17.19 40.01 -34.06
N LYS A 830 -17.13 40.64 -32.87
CA LYS A 830 -17.27 42.09 -32.59
C LYS A 830 -18.59 42.80 -32.95
N GLY A 831 -19.05 43.64 -32.01
CA GLY A 831 -19.35 45.04 -32.36
C GLY A 831 -20.79 45.55 -32.18
N SER A 832 -21.04 46.16 -31.01
CA SER A 832 -21.71 47.47 -30.83
C SER A 832 -22.76 47.99 -31.83
N GLY A 833 -23.91 48.43 -31.31
CA GLY A 833 -24.77 49.44 -31.93
C GLY A 833 -26.18 48.93 -32.24
N GLY A 834 -27.16 49.34 -31.44
CA GLY A 834 -28.58 49.14 -31.75
C GLY A 834 -29.20 50.36 -32.41
N LEU A 835 -30.42 50.21 -32.93
CA LEU A 835 -31.36 51.30 -33.16
C LEU A 835 -32.81 50.76 -33.06
N ASN A 836 -33.77 51.66 -32.91
CA ASN A 836 -35.18 51.38 -32.62
C ASN A 836 -36.07 52.02 -33.73
N LEU A 837 -37.40 51.87 -33.62
CA LEU A 837 -38.48 52.30 -34.55
C LEU A 837 -38.79 51.28 -35.66
N GLY A 838 -40.06 51.03 -36.03
CA GLY A 838 -41.29 51.58 -35.44
C GLY A 838 -42.61 51.01 -36.00
N ASN A 839 -43.72 51.38 -35.33
CA ASN A 839 -45.12 50.94 -35.50
C ASN A 839 -45.72 50.97 -36.92
N PHE A 840 -46.76 50.13 -37.15
CA PHE A 840 -48.05 50.36 -37.86
C PHE A 840 -48.69 48.99 -38.24
N PHE A 841 -50.00 48.69 -38.24
CA PHE A 841 -51.29 49.31 -37.83
C PHE A 841 -52.05 48.26 -36.95
N ALA A 842 -52.88 48.59 -35.95
CA ALA A 842 -54.34 48.89 -36.00
C ALA A 842 -55.20 48.01 -36.96
N SER A 843 -56.44 47.58 -36.68
CA SER A 843 -57.29 47.44 -35.46
C SER A 843 -58.73 47.04 -35.88
N HIS A 844 -59.47 46.13 -35.22
CA HIS A 844 -60.96 46.03 -35.23
C HIS A 844 -61.39 44.92 -34.22
N LYS A 845 -62.20 45.18 -33.16
CA LYS A 845 -63.70 45.08 -33.04
C LYS A 845 -64.31 43.70 -33.35
N SER A 846 -65.31 43.13 -32.62
CA SER A 846 -65.96 43.44 -31.31
C SER A 846 -67.08 42.38 -30.99
N TYR A 847 -67.68 42.40 -29.79
CA TYR A 847 -68.75 41.49 -29.23
C TYR A 847 -68.24 40.12 -28.71
N SER A 848 -68.62 39.53 -27.54
CA SER A 848 -69.80 39.58 -26.61
C SER A 848 -71.00 38.71 -27.09
N ARG A 849 -71.76 37.96 -26.25
CA ARG A 849 -72.20 38.19 -24.85
C ARG A 849 -72.97 36.98 -24.22
N LYS A 850 -72.68 36.59 -22.95
CA LYS A 850 -73.51 35.75 -22.00
C LYS A 850 -73.97 34.33 -22.48
N GLY A 851 -74.37 33.36 -21.62
CA GLY A 851 -74.31 33.20 -20.15
C GLY A 851 -75.50 32.37 -19.59
N PHE A 852 -75.28 31.58 -18.51
CA PHE A 852 -76.11 31.36 -17.28
C PHE A 852 -75.58 30.08 -16.54
N ASP A 853 -75.33 30.03 -15.22
CA ASP A 853 -76.25 29.90 -14.06
C ASP A 853 -76.86 28.46 -13.94
N ARG A 854 -77.03 27.79 -12.77
CA ARG A 854 -76.92 28.18 -11.34
C ARG A 854 -77.08 26.96 -10.37
N LEU A 855 -76.95 27.20 -9.04
CA LEU A 855 -77.44 26.44 -7.85
C LEU A 855 -76.56 25.28 -7.33
N SER A 856 -76.44 24.89 -6.03
CA SER A 856 -76.76 25.36 -4.65
C SER A 856 -76.89 24.09 -3.74
N THR A 857 -76.76 24.04 -2.40
CA THR A 857 -76.38 24.95 -1.28
C THR A 857 -76.06 24.16 0.03
N GLU A 858 -75.69 24.87 1.12
CA GLU A 858 -75.73 24.50 2.57
C GLU A 858 -74.64 23.53 3.10
N GLY A 859 -74.13 23.63 4.35
CA GLY A 859 -74.22 24.61 5.48
C GLY A 859 -73.12 24.26 6.53
N SER A 860 -72.40 25.20 7.17
CA SER A 860 -72.71 25.95 8.42
C SER A 860 -72.76 25.06 9.70
N ASP A 861 -72.35 25.43 10.93
CA ASP A 861 -72.14 26.74 11.60
C ASP A 861 -70.96 26.75 12.65
N GLN A 862 -70.86 27.81 13.49
CA GLN A 862 -69.82 28.08 14.50
C GLN A 862 -70.25 27.85 15.97
N GLU A 863 -69.30 27.47 16.85
CA GLU A 863 -69.27 27.68 18.32
C GLU A 863 -67.78 27.47 18.77
N LYS A 864 -67.05 28.25 19.60
CA LYS A 864 -67.18 29.51 20.38
C LYS A 864 -67.23 29.32 21.93
N ASP A 865 -66.51 30.20 22.65
CA ASP A 865 -66.49 30.46 24.12
C ASP A 865 -65.87 29.37 25.05
N GLU A 866 -65.30 29.64 26.23
CA GLU A 866 -64.76 30.86 26.91
C GLU A 866 -63.78 30.43 28.06
N ASP A 867 -63.29 31.38 28.88
CA ASP A 867 -62.62 31.23 30.21
C ASP A 867 -61.21 30.59 30.35
N ASP A 868 -60.37 30.96 31.35
CA ASP A 868 -60.14 32.25 32.06
C ASP A 868 -58.82 32.21 32.88
N GLY A 869 -58.22 33.38 33.15
CA GLY A 869 -57.25 33.63 34.23
C GLY A 869 -55.82 33.04 34.11
N THR A 870 -54.76 33.59 34.75
CA THR A 870 -54.54 34.87 35.47
C THR A 870 -53.04 35.20 35.44
N ASP A 871 -52.69 36.49 35.46
CA ASP A 871 -51.59 37.19 36.20
C ASP A 871 -50.20 36.52 36.42
N SER A 872 -49.06 37.21 36.47
CA SER A 872 -48.48 38.47 35.95
C SER A 872 -47.07 38.64 36.60
N GLU A 873 -46.33 39.72 36.31
CA GLU A 873 -45.07 40.13 36.99
C GLU A 873 -43.81 39.22 36.75
N GLU A 874 -42.57 39.71 36.64
CA GLU A 874 -42.05 41.08 36.40
C GLU A 874 -40.64 41.04 35.75
N GLU A 875 -39.97 42.20 35.70
CA GLU A 875 -38.65 42.60 35.17
C GLU A 875 -37.45 41.60 35.33
N TYR A 876 -36.29 41.74 34.68
CA TYR A 876 -35.58 42.92 34.14
C TYR A 876 -34.64 42.54 32.98
N SER A 877 -34.31 43.49 32.07
CA SER A 877 -33.27 43.33 31.04
C SER A 877 -32.07 44.28 31.25
N ALA A 878 -30.84 43.79 31.06
CA ALA A 878 -29.62 44.60 31.08
C ALA A 878 -28.55 44.11 30.06
N PRO A 879 -27.68 45.00 29.51
CA PRO A 879 -26.96 44.74 28.25
C PRO A 879 -25.45 44.37 28.40
N PRO A 880 -24.79 43.89 27.32
CA PRO A 880 -23.36 43.55 27.33
C PRO A 880 -22.41 44.78 27.27
N PRO A 881 -21.14 44.63 27.70
CA PRO A 881 -20.14 45.69 27.69
C PRO A 881 -19.44 45.90 26.32
N PRO A 882 -18.96 47.12 26.01
CA PRO A 882 -18.28 47.48 24.75
C PRO A 882 -16.75 47.16 24.75
N PRO A 883 -16.08 47.19 23.57
CA PRO A 883 -14.68 46.76 23.41
C PRO A 883 -13.63 47.82 23.80
N VAL A 884 -12.40 47.38 24.03
CA VAL A 884 -11.19 48.22 24.24
C VAL A 884 -10.06 47.72 23.33
N SER A 885 -9.20 48.63 22.87
CA SER A 885 -8.22 48.40 21.80
C SER A 885 -6.76 48.50 22.22
N SER A 886 -5.92 47.72 21.52
CA SER A 886 -4.52 48.00 21.13
C SER A 886 -3.40 48.10 22.19
N SER A 887 -2.19 47.73 21.72
CA SER A 887 -0.84 48.00 22.25
C SER A 887 -0.43 47.39 23.61
N SER A 888 0.31 46.28 23.56
CA SER A 888 1.78 46.27 23.76
C SER A 888 2.38 45.01 23.17
#